data_AF-A0A7Y3BMF3-F1
#
_entry.id   AF-A0A7Y3BMF3-F1
#
_cell.length_a   1.000
_cell.length_b   1.000
_cell.length_c   1.000
_cell.angle_alpha   90.00
_cell.angle_beta   90.00
_cell.angle_gamma   90.00
#
_symmetry.space_group_name_H-M   'P 1'
#
loop_
_entity.id
_entity.type
_entity.pdbx_description
1 polymer ?
#
loop_
_entity_poly.entity_id
_entity_poly.type
_entity_poly.pdbx_seq_one_letter_code
_entity_poly.pdbx_strand_id
1 'polypeptide(L)'
;MTRWLIMALIWIGGCSRAPEPLRSTGQAASPSLLSAPALDLTRLATTDDCVDCHSDVASHWTNSAHAYASFDNPWYRASIDQFRKERGERESRFCAGCHDPLLLISGDIDHGVTPDNDLAYAGITCLVCHSVESTRPDGNASFSLTDQAVVLPDPANPEEIEAHRARLTMKPLRTAALCGSCHRSFSGPAIGNENHLPGIDDLGDWASSAFAGSAQDQIVEVEENSCQGCHMAPELASDTEMAVAHDGTVRSHRWAASHTTMAAQLPDPRQARQAIEQLQGAVIVDVGAVRAGRRRYLLPEESRLRGAERLIFDVLLENRGAGHRFPGGARDMQDVWVEVEVRDASGTLLGLSRPTEDGKDDVFMLRATLLDAESAPEILHRVHRFSALAFDRTLPAHDAQAVRYSMTLPRALELPLRVDVRLLHRKHSLRFQALACEASRSERGVRFARGAEQRGKVALDPCLDQPVTELGAATVWMGAGASEHQATGGAGRASVERLLTQALAHLHAKQEHAHLAKPSIERALRLARELKSEILSARALVLRARLSSAQGRPGEASSFAARAEALIGASPVLDRVRGDAYSRAWRWKAAAKAYQRVADASPLDPRAWRDLARAYGSLSEDENALSAAEAGLRLAPRDESLLRSRALALEGLGRSEAAPARERWLAHRAPDAQPQLLAACEQEHPRCRRDRQPIPHYTLSPPRKGIHASLDPG
;
A
#
# COMPACT_ATOMS: atom_id res chain seq x y z
N MET A 1 66.89 0.56 -65.02
CA MET A 1 66.96 -0.44 -63.95
C MET A 1 66.94 0.29 -62.61
N THR A 2 65.76 0.42 -61.99
CA THR A 2 65.65 0.98 -60.63
C THR A 2 64.45 0.31 -59.97
N ARG A 3 64.72 -0.55 -58.98
CA ARG A 3 63.76 -1.41 -58.28
C ARG A 3 63.05 -0.63 -57.17
N TRP A 4 61.73 -0.73 -57.15
CA TRP A 4 60.87 -0.33 -56.02
C TRP A 4 60.77 -1.50 -55.03
N LEU A 5 60.99 -1.22 -53.74
CA LEU A 5 60.84 -2.15 -52.62
C LEU A 5 59.55 -1.79 -51.86
N ILE A 6 58.59 -2.70 -51.85
CA ILE A 6 57.34 -2.61 -51.09
C ILE A 6 57.59 -3.25 -49.72
N MET A 7 57.41 -2.47 -48.64
CA MET A 7 57.37 -2.96 -47.26
C MET A 7 55.94 -3.43 -46.95
N ALA A 8 55.77 -4.73 -46.68
CA ALA A 8 54.55 -5.29 -46.12
C ALA A 8 54.63 -5.24 -44.57
N LEU A 9 53.75 -4.46 -43.95
CA LEU A 9 53.52 -4.46 -42.50
C LEU A 9 52.54 -5.59 -42.16
N ILE A 10 53.02 -6.58 -41.41
CA ILE A 10 52.19 -7.65 -40.85
C ILE A 10 51.45 -7.10 -39.62
N TRP A 11 50.13 -6.94 -39.75
CA TRP A 11 49.23 -6.73 -38.63
C TRP A 11 49.03 -8.06 -37.90
N ILE A 12 49.66 -8.23 -36.74
CA ILE A 12 49.32 -9.30 -35.80
C ILE A 12 48.12 -8.79 -35.01
N GLY A 13 46.92 -9.21 -35.43
CA GLY A 13 45.69 -8.98 -34.67
C GLY A 13 45.78 -9.69 -33.32
N GLY A 14 45.91 -8.90 -32.25
CA GLY A 14 45.74 -9.39 -30.89
C GLY A 14 44.28 -9.79 -30.70
N CYS A 15 44.03 -11.07 -30.40
CA CYS A 15 42.74 -11.52 -29.89
C CYS A 15 42.41 -10.73 -28.62
N SER A 16 41.44 -9.82 -28.69
CA SER A 16 40.78 -9.25 -27.53
C SER A 16 40.13 -10.39 -26.75
N ARG A 17 40.72 -10.76 -25.61
CA ARG A 17 40.07 -11.63 -24.61
C ARG A 17 38.71 -10.99 -24.27
N ALA A 18 37.64 -11.76 -24.36
CA ALA A 18 36.37 -11.36 -23.76
C ALA A 18 36.61 -11.03 -22.28
N PRO A 19 36.04 -9.95 -21.73
CA PRO A 19 36.20 -9.62 -20.32
C PRO A 19 35.75 -10.80 -19.46
N GLU A 20 36.52 -11.13 -18.42
CA GLU A 20 36.11 -12.17 -17.47
C GLU A 20 34.78 -11.78 -16.82
N PRO A 21 33.85 -12.73 -16.60
CA PRO A 21 32.55 -12.44 -16.01
C PRO A 21 32.72 -11.88 -14.60
N LEU A 22 31.98 -10.81 -14.29
CA LEU A 22 31.90 -10.26 -12.95
C LEU A 22 31.32 -11.33 -12.02
N ARG A 23 32.02 -11.63 -10.92
CA ARG A 23 31.56 -12.62 -9.93
C ARG A 23 31.13 -11.93 -8.65
N SER A 24 30.12 -12.51 -8.00
CA SER A 24 29.71 -12.04 -6.68
C SER A 24 30.79 -12.27 -5.62
N THR A 25 30.73 -11.47 -4.55
CA THR A 25 31.70 -11.53 -3.45
C THR A 25 31.47 -12.70 -2.51
N GLY A 26 30.29 -13.33 -2.56
CA GLY A 26 29.86 -14.35 -1.60
C GLY A 26 29.73 -13.86 -0.14
N GLN A 27 29.82 -12.54 0.10
CA GLN A 27 29.70 -11.96 1.43
C GLN A 27 28.24 -11.93 1.91
N ALA A 28 28.06 -11.95 3.23
CA ALA A 28 26.74 -11.77 3.82
C ALA A 28 26.16 -10.38 3.46
N ALA A 29 24.93 -10.39 2.95
CA ALA A 29 24.19 -9.21 2.48
C ALA A 29 23.62 -8.33 3.62
N SER A 30 23.87 -8.69 4.88
CA SER A 30 23.33 -8.01 6.06
C SER A 30 23.54 -6.49 6.00
N PRO A 31 22.52 -5.68 6.36
CA PRO A 31 21.24 -6.06 6.97
C PRO A 31 20.12 -6.52 6.03
N SER A 32 20.35 -6.62 4.71
CA SER A 32 19.44 -7.33 3.81
C SER A 32 19.45 -8.83 4.13
N LEU A 33 18.28 -9.47 3.93
CA LEU A 33 18.11 -10.92 4.09
C LEU A 33 18.29 -11.70 2.80
N LEU A 34 18.73 -11.04 1.73
CA LEU A 34 19.06 -11.65 0.45
C LEU A 34 20.21 -12.65 0.66
N SER A 35 20.04 -13.84 0.09
CA SER A 35 21.11 -14.84 0.04
C SER A 35 21.43 -15.19 -1.39
N ALA A 36 22.71 -15.25 -1.73
CA ALA A 36 23.17 -15.64 -3.05
C ALA A 36 24.50 -16.40 -2.92
N PRO A 37 24.70 -17.50 -3.66
CA PRO A 37 26.01 -18.11 -3.78
C PRO A 37 26.96 -17.22 -4.61
N ALA A 38 28.14 -17.76 -4.93
CA ALA A 38 29.00 -17.17 -5.95
C ALA A 38 28.26 -17.21 -7.32
N LEU A 39 27.85 -16.05 -7.85
CA LEU A 39 27.05 -15.92 -9.06
C LEU A 39 27.82 -15.19 -10.16
N ASP A 40 27.52 -15.53 -11.41
CA ASP A 40 27.91 -14.75 -12.59
C ASP A 40 26.98 -13.54 -12.70
N LEU A 41 27.50 -12.38 -12.33
CA LEU A 41 26.77 -11.11 -12.33
C LEU A 41 26.58 -10.55 -13.72
N THR A 42 27.50 -10.83 -14.64
CA THR A 42 27.33 -10.45 -16.05
C THR A 42 26.07 -11.11 -16.58
N ARG A 43 25.91 -12.41 -16.33
CA ARG A 43 24.70 -13.14 -16.71
C ARG A 43 23.43 -12.58 -16.05
N LEU A 44 23.45 -12.29 -14.74
CA LEU A 44 22.27 -11.74 -14.05
C LEU A 44 21.90 -10.34 -14.54
N ALA A 45 22.87 -9.55 -14.98
CA ALA A 45 22.66 -8.21 -15.52
C ALA A 45 22.16 -8.23 -16.97
N THR A 46 22.57 -9.22 -17.78
CA THR A 46 22.17 -9.33 -19.18
C THR A 46 20.68 -9.62 -19.32
N THR A 47 19.99 -8.81 -20.11
CA THR A 47 18.58 -9.01 -20.47
C THR A 47 18.37 -9.37 -21.94
N ASP A 48 19.35 -9.10 -22.81
CA ASP A 48 19.23 -9.27 -24.27
C ASP A 48 18.94 -10.72 -24.66
N ASP A 49 19.56 -11.69 -23.97
CA ASP A 49 19.30 -13.13 -24.15
C ASP A 49 17.82 -13.50 -24.00
N CYS A 50 17.05 -12.72 -23.23
CA CYS A 50 15.61 -12.94 -23.04
C CYS A 50 14.78 -12.28 -24.14
N VAL A 51 15.24 -11.14 -24.69
CA VAL A 51 14.50 -10.31 -25.65
C VAL A 51 14.22 -11.06 -26.95
N ASP A 52 15.15 -11.92 -27.36
CA ASP A 52 15.04 -12.70 -28.60
C ASP A 52 13.78 -13.58 -28.65
N CYS A 53 13.33 -14.10 -27.49
CA CYS A 53 12.12 -14.92 -27.38
C CYS A 53 10.95 -14.19 -26.71
N HIS A 54 11.25 -13.26 -25.80
CA HIS A 54 10.30 -12.61 -24.90
C HIS A 54 10.18 -11.10 -25.15
N SER A 55 9.99 -10.72 -26.42
CA SER A 55 10.03 -9.32 -26.85
C SER A 55 9.00 -8.44 -26.14
N ASP A 56 7.77 -8.93 -25.93
CA ASP A 56 6.72 -8.14 -25.25
C ASP A 56 7.01 -8.04 -23.76
N VAL A 57 7.36 -9.15 -23.12
CA VAL A 57 7.67 -9.19 -21.69
C VAL A 57 8.88 -8.31 -21.36
N ALA A 58 9.92 -8.34 -22.19
CA ALA A 58 11.07 -7.46 -22.04
C ALA A 58 10.66 -5.99 -22.22
N SER A 59 9.87 -5.68 -23.24
CA SER A 59 9.33 -4.33 -23.46
C SER A 59 8.51 -3.83 -22.26
N HIS A 60 7.67 -4.70 -21.68
CA HIS A 60 6.92 -4.41 -20.46
C HIS A 60 7.86 -4.07 -19.29
N TRP A 61 8.87 -4.91 -19.05
CA TRP A 61 9.83 -4.72 -17.97
C TRP A 61 10.65 -3.44 -18.12
N THR A 62 11.19 -3.15 -19.32
CA THR A 62 12.01 -1.93 -19.57
C THR A 62 11.25 -0.65 -19.29
N ASN A 63 9.91 -0.69 -19.33
CA ASN A 63 9.01 0.42 -19.03
C ASN A 63 8.39 0.33 -17.62
N SER A 64 9.02 -0.40 -16.68
CA SER A 64 8.49 -0.61 -15.34
C SER A 64 9.34 0.03 -14.24
N ALA A 65 8.75 0.24 -13.07
CA ALA A 65 9.48 0.68 -11.87
C ALA A 65 10.55 -0.32 -11.41
N HIS A 66 10.45 -1.60 -11.80
CA HIS A 66 11.47 -2.60 -11.51
C HIS A 66 12.73 -2.40 -12.34
N ALA A 67 12.62 -2.02 -13.62
CA ALA A 67 13.80 -1.68 -14.43
C ALA A 67 14.48 -0.40 -13.92
N TYR A 68 13.72 0.55 -13.38
CA TYR A 68 14.21 1.79 -12.75
C TYR A 68 14.18 1.70 -11.21
N ALA A 69 14.59 0.55 -10.65
CA ALA A 69 14.62 0.39 -9.19
C ALA A 69 15.89 0.97 -8.55
N SER A 70 16.94 1.23 -9.34
CA SER A 70 18.29 1.54 -8.88
C SER A 70 18.62 3.04 -8.96
N PHE A 71 19.90 3.42 -8.97
CA PHE A 71 20.37 4.81 -8.93
C PHE A 71 19.97 5.64 -10.15
N ASP A 72 19.51 5.00 -11.22
CA ASP A 72 18.89 5.65 -12.38
C ASP A 72 17.51 6.25 -12.07
N ASN A 73 16.87 5.85 -10.98
CA ASN A 73 15.69 6.48 -10.43
C ASN A 73 16.06 7.68 -9.54
N PRO A 74 15.74 8.92 -9.96
CA PRO A 74 16.19 10.12 -9.26
C PRO A 74 15.53 10.30 -7.88
N TRP A 75 14.32 9.76 -7.68
CA TRP A 75 13.63 9.81 -6.39
C TRP A 75 14.26 8.85 -5.38
N TYR A 76 14.54 7.62 -5.82
CA TYR A 76 15.27 6.65 -4.98
C TYR A 76 16.68 7.16 -4.67
N ARG A 77 17.42 7.61 -5.70
CA ARG A 77 18.77 8.15 -5.57
C ARG A 77 18.85 9.28 -4.55
N ALA A 78 17.90 10.23 -4.57
CA ALA A 78 17.86 11.32 -3.59
C ALA A 78 17.74 10.80 -2.15
N SER A 79 16.89 9.80 -1.92
CA SER A 79 16.72 9.15 -0.62
C SER A 79 17.96 8.37 -0.17
N ILE A 80 18.48 7.47 -1.02
CA ILE A 80 19.63 6.64 -0.66
C ILE A 80 20.92 7.44 -0.54
N ASP A 81 21.16 8.46 -1.38
CA ASP A 81 22.35 9.32 -1.23
C ASP A 81 22.26 10.12 0.08
N GLN A 82 21.08 10.57 0.51
CA GLN A 82 20.91 11.19 1.82
C GLN A 82 21.14 10.19 2.96
N PHE A 83 20.54 9.00 2.87
CA PHE A 83 20.74 7.93 3.84
C PHE A 83 22.23 7.63 4.00
N ARG A 84 22.96 7.42 2.90
CA ARG A 84 24.40 7.09 2.90
C ARG A 84 25.27 8.21 3.48
N LYS A 85 24.89 9.48 3.29
CA LYS A 85 25.57 10.61 3.95
C LYS A 85 25.43 10.58 5.47
N GLU A 86 24.29 10.11 5.98
CA GLU A 86 23.97 10.13 7.41
C GLU A 86 24.33 8.82 8.13
N ARG A 87 24.29 7.69 7.42
CA ARG A 87 24.42 6.32 7.98
C ARG A 87 25.59 5.53 7.41
N GLY A 88 26.19 5.99 6.32
CA GLY A 88 27.27 5.29 5.63
C GLY A 88 26.80 4.27 4.60
N GLU A 89 27.76 3.75 3.84
CA GLU A 89 27.52 2.93 2.64
C GLU A 89 27.05 1.52 3.00
N ARG A 90 27.64 0.91 4.03
CA ARG A 90 27.32 -0.46 4.47
C ARG A 90 25.89 -0.63 4.96
N GLU A 91 25.34 0.33 5.68
CA GLU A 91 23.95 0.24 6.17
C GLU A 91 22.95 0.32 4.99
N SER A 92 23.34 0.91 3.85
CA SER A 92 22.48 1.00 2.66
C SER A 92 22.25 -0.35 1.96
N ARG A 93 22.97 -1.41 2.36
CA ARG A 93 22.67 -2.79 1.95
C ARG A 93 21.23 -3.20 2.26
N PHE A 94 20.61 -2.61 3.30
CA PHE A 94 19.18 -2.78 3.58
C PHE A 94 18.30 -2.43 2.38
N CYS A 95 18.54 -1.28 1.77
CA CYS A 95 17.81 -0.79 0.60
C CYS A 95 18.15 -1.63 -0.63
N ALA A 96 19.44 -1.93 -0.82
CA ALA A 96 19.95 -2.64 -1.97
C ALA A 96 19.41 -4.07 -2.11
N GLY A 97 18.95 -4.70 -1.03
CA GLY A 97 18.28 -6.00 -1.10
C GLY A 97 17.07 -6.02 -2.03
N CYS A 98 16.29 -4.93 -2.03
CA CYS A 98 15.06 -4.81 -2.83
C CYS A 98 15.24 -3.91 -4.06
N HIS A 99 16.16 -2.94 -4.03
CA HIS A 99 16.35 -1.94 -5.09
C HIS A 99 17.54 -2.23 -6.00
N ASP A 100 18.64 -2.72 -5.42
CA ASP A 100 19.94 -2.85 -6.09
C ASP A 100 20.59 -4.23 -5.87
N PRO A 101 19.88 -5.35 -6.10
CA PRO A 101 20.38 -6.67 -5.73
C PRO A 101 21.72 -7.01 -6.41
N LEU A 102 21.97 -6.51 -7.62
CA LEU A 102 23.25 -6.72 -8.29
C LEU A 102 24.38 -5.86 -7.71
N LEU A 103 24.13 -4.62 -7.27
CA LEU A 103 25.11 -3.83 -6.51
C LEU A 103 25.39 -4.43 -5.13
N LEU A 104 24.39 -5.05 -4.51
CA LEU A 104 24.54 -5.72 -3.22
C LEU A 104 25.43 -6.96 -3.34
N ILE A 105 25.14 -7.82 -4.31
CA ILE A 105 25.83 -9.11 -4.47
C ILE A 105 27.26 -8.92 -5.04
N SER A 106 27.49 -7.88 -5.87
CA SER A 106 28.83 -7.45 -6.31
C SER A 106 29.67 -6.83 -5.20
N GLY A 107 29.05 -6.33 -4.13
CA GLY A 107 29.73 -5.54 -3.09
C GLY A 107 29.93 -4.07 -3.48
N ASP A 108 29.56 -3.65 -4.69
CA ASP A 108 29.72 -2.27 -5.15
C ASP A 108 28.89 -1.29 -4.32
N ILE A 109 27.81 -1.74 -3.69
CA ILE A 109 27.02 -0.93 -2.76
C ILE A 109 27.83 -0.46 -1.54
N ASP A 110 28.90 -1.17 -1.15
CA ASP A 110 29.73 -0.84 0.01
C ASP A 110 30.73 0.29 -0.24
N HIS A 111 30.75 0.79 -1.47
CA HIS A 111 31.62 1.85 -1.96
C HIS A 111 30.78 2.91 -2.63
N GLY A 112 31.40 4.05 -2.96
CA GLY A 112 30.72 5.13 -3.68
C GLY A 112 30.24 4.67 -5.06
N VAL A 113 28.94 4.37 -5.19
CA VAL A 113 28.32 3.99 -6.47
C VAL A 113 28.47 5.13 -7.47
N THR A 114 29.17 4.89 -8.57
CA THR A 114 29.48 5.90 -9.59
C THR A 114 28.53 5.81 -10.78
N PRO A 115 28.33 6.92 -11.54
CA PRO A 115 27.55 6.91 -12.77
C PRO A 115 28.10 6.02 -13.88
N ASP A 116 29.36 5.59 -13.78
CA ASP A 116 30.03 4.75 -14.78
C ASP A 116 29.82 3.25 -14.48
N ASN A 117 29.23 2.91 -13.32
CA ASN A 117 28.92 1.52 -12.95
C ASN A 117 27.62 1.05 -13.62
N ASP A 118 27.71 0.04 -14.48
CA ASP A 118 26.55 -0.54 -15.19
C ASP A 118 25.49 -1.12 -14.27
N LEU A 119 25.88 -1.72 -13.14
CA LEU A 119 24.95 -2.33 -12.18
C LEU A 119 24.04 -1.29 -11.51
N ALA A 120 24.45 -0.02 -11.48
CA ALA A 120 23.65 1.09 -10.97
C ALA A 120 22.46 1.47 -11.89
N TYR A 121 22.36 0.83 -13.06
CA TYR A 121 21.26 0.98 -14.02
C TYR A 121 20.57 -0.35 -14.30
N ALA A 122 20.91 -1.45 -13.62
CA ALA A 122 20.34 -2.76 -13.94
C ALA A 122 18.90 -2.92 -13.39
N GLY A 123 18.62 -2.33 -12.22
CA GLY A 123 17.36 -2.52 -11.51
C GLY A 123 17.13 -3.98 -11.10
N ILE A 124 15.87 -4.43 -11.16
CA ILE A 124 15.46 -5.81 -10.88
C ILE A 124 15.29 -6.53 -12.21
N THR A 125 16.35 -7.16 -12.70
CA THR A 125 16.38 -7.85 -14.01
C THR A 125 15.55 -9.14 -14.03
N CYS A 126 15.36 -9.70 -15.22
CA CYS A 126 14.65 -10.97 -15.43
C CYS A 126 15.18 -12.06 -14.50
N LEU A 127 16.50 -12.26 -14.47
CA LEU A 127 17.11 -13.34 -13.71
C LEU A 127 17.21 -13.07 -12.21
N VAL A 128 17.04 -11.84 -11.73
CA VAL A 128 16.84 -11.59 -10.30
C VAL A 128 15.56 -12.27 -9.82
N CYS A 129 14.45 -12.09 -10.54
CA CYS A 129 13.16 -12.70 -10.16
C CYS A 129 13.11 -14.20 -10.53
N HIS A 130 13.53 -14.56 -11.74
CA HIS A 130 13.42 -15.92 -12.27
C HIS A 130 14.51 -16.88 -11.75
N SER A 131 15.44 -16.40 -10.92
CA SER A 131 16.41 -17.26 -10.20
C SER A 131 16.14 -17.38 -8.71
N VAL A 132 14.98 -16.92 -8.22
CA VAL A 132 14.58 -17.12 -6.82
C VAL A 132 14.17 -18.58 -6.59
N GLU A 133 15.02 -19.35 -5.91
CA GLU A 133 14.75 -20.75 -5.57
C GLU A 133 13.98 -20.91 -4.25
N SER A 134 14.12 -19.96 -3.32
CA SER A 134 13.44 -20.00 -2.02
C SER A 134 13.16 -18.60 -1.48
N THR A 135 12.10 -18.48 -0.68
CA THR A 135 11.71 -17.25 0.01
C THR A 135 11.34 -17.54 1.46
N ARG A 136 11.39 -16.50 2.29
CA ARG A 136 10.88 -16.50 3.66
C ARG A 136 9.94 -15.30 3.83
N PRO A 137 8.98 -15.34 4.77
CA PRO A 137 8.00 -14.25 4.96
C PRO A 137 8.53 -13.11 5.85
N ASP A 138 9.82 -13.09 6.19
CA ASP A 138 10.43 -12.09 7.07
C ASP A 138 10.46 -10.67 6.48
N GLY A 139 10.37 -10.55 5.16
CA GLY A 139 10.59 -9.30 4.44
C GLY A 139 12.07 -8.90 4.37
N ASN A 140 12.36 -7.65 4.02
CA ASN A 140 13.73 -7.11 3.89
C ASN A 140 14.59 -7.93 2.89
N ALA A 141 14.04 -8.23 1.72
CA ALA A 141 14.67 -9.05 0.67
C ALA A 141 14.94 -10.51 1.08
N SER A 142 14.03 -11.13 1.82
CA SER A 142 14.18 -12.49 2.34
C SER A 142 14.01 -13.59 1.27
N PHE A 143 14.86 -13.59 0.26
CA PHE A 143 14.90 -14.58 -0.82
C PHE A 143 16.32 -15.10 -1.08
N SER A 144 16.41 -16.28 -1.70
CA SER A 144 17.69 -16.88 -2.12
C SER A 144 17.73 -17.05 -3.63
N LEU A 145 18.85 -16.69 -4.23
CA LEU A 145 19.12 -16.90 -5.66
C LEU A 145 19.87 -18.21 -5.89
N THR A 146 19.55 -18.89 -6.98
CA THR A 146 20.24 -20.10 -7.42
C THR A 146 21.33 -19.79 -8.44
N ASP A 147 22.40 -20.58 -8.46
CA ASP A 147 23.48 -20.53 -9.48
C ASP A 147 23.21 -21.48 -10.67
N GLN A 148 22.11 -22.23 -10.63
CA GLN A 148 21.75 -23.15 -11.69
C GLN A 148 21.68 -22.43 -13.04
N ALA A 149 22.39 -22.97 -14.03
CA ALA A 149 22.41 -22.43 -15.38
C ALA A 149 21.00 -22.41 -16.00
N VAL A 150 20.69 -21.33 -16.72
CA VAL A 150 19.53 -21.24 -17.60
C VAL A 150 19.89 -21.84 -18.96
N VAL A 151 19.07 -22.77 -19.43
CA VAL A 151 19.13 -23.31 -20.79
C VAL A 151 18.40 -22.31 -21.69
N LEU A 152 19.06 -21.80 -22.73
CA LEU A 152 18.39 -21.01 -23.78
C LEU A 152 17.95 -22.01 -24.86
N PRO A 153 16.64 -22.27 -25.02
CA PRO A 153 16.16 -23.37 -25.83
C PRO A 153 16.18 -23.02 -27.32
N ASP A 154 16.45 -24.02 -28.17
CA ASP A 154 16.00 -23.98 -29.56
C ASP A 154 14.45 -24.01 -29.58
N PRO A 155 13.77 -23.02 -30.19
CA PRO A 155 12.30 -23.01 -30.30
C PRO A 155 11.72 -24.26 -30.98
N ALA A 156 12.52 -25.00 -31.76
CA ALA A 156 12.13 -26.26 -32.38
C ALA A 156 12.32 -27.48 -31.46
N ASN A 157 12.91 -27.34 -30.27
CA ASN A 157 13.18 -28.43 -29.33
C ASN A 157 12.27 -28.38 -28.09
N PRO A 158 11.20 -29.20 -28.03
CA PRO A 158 10.27 -29.21 -26.89
C PRO A 158 10.91 -29.59 -25.55
N GLU A 159 11.96 -30.41 -25.56
CA GLU A 159 12.62 -30.85 -24.32
C GLU A 159 13.40 -29.69 -23.68
N GLU A 160 14.11 -28.91 -24.49
CA GLU A 160 14.81 -27.71 -24.02
C GLU A 160 13.84 -26.63 -23.54
N ILE A 161 12.70 -26.45 -24.22
CA ILE A 161 11.64 -25.53 -23.79
C ILE A 161 11.10 -25.92 -22.41
N GLU A 162 10.86 -27.21 -22.17
CA GLU A 162 10.38 -27.68 -20.87
C GLU A 162 11.45 -27.54 -19.79
N ALA A 163 12.72 -27.83 -20.08
CA ALA A 163 13.83 -27.60 -19.16
C ALA A 163 13.99 -26.11 -18.79
N HIS A 164 13.90 -25.22 -19.78
CA HIS A 164 13.90 -23.77 -19.61
C HIS A 164 12.73 -23.31 -18.73
N ARG A 165 11.51 -23.77 -19.04
CA ARG A 165 10.30 -23.47 -18.25
C ARG A 165 10.45 -23.93 -16.81
N ALA A 166 10.88 -25.16 -16.57
CA ALA A 166 11.05 -25.71 -15.23
C ALA A 166 12.05 -24.89 -14.41
N ARG A 167 13.17 -24.48 -15.02
CA ARG A 167 14.21 -23.66 -14.38
C ARG A 167 13.76 -22.23 -14.07
N LEU A 168 12.98 -21.59 -14.95
CA LEU A 168 12.59 -20.18 -14.80
C LEU A 168 11.22 -19.99 -14.15
N THR A 169 10.48 -21.06 -13.85
CA THR A 169 9.16 -20.96 -13.21
C THR A 169 9.09 -21.73 -11.89
N MET A 170 10.20 -21.70 -11.12
CA MET A 170 10.28 -22.31 -9.79
C MET A 170 9.14 -21.86 -8.87
N LYS A 171 8.81 -22.70 -7.89
CA LYS A 171 7.63 -22.55 -7.02
C LYS A 171 7.44 -21.12 -6.45
N PRO A 172 8.46 -20.42 -5.91
CA PRO A 172 8.25 -19.09 -5.34
C PRO A 172 7.62 -18.08 -6.30
N LEU A 173 8.03 -18.10 -7.58
CA LEU A 173 7.53 -17.19 -8.63
C LEU A 173 6.01 -17.29 -8.84
N ARG A 174 5.42 -18.46 -8.57
CA ARG A 174 4.00 -18.77 -8.78
C ARG A 174 3.11 -18.39 -7.59
N THR A 175 3.65 -17.73 -6.57
CA THR A 175 2.95 -17.41 -5.32
C THR A 175 3.23 -15.98 -4.87
N ALA A 176 2.42 -15.44 -3.95
CA ALA A 176 2.66 -14.13 -3.35
C ALA A 176 3.99 -14.05 -2.57
N ALA A 177 4.62 -15.20 -2.26
CA ALA A 177 5.83 -15.26 -1.44
C ALA A 177 7.05 -14.60 -2.13
N LEU A 178 7.12 -14.61 -3.48
CA LEU A 178 8.17 -13.87 -4.19
C LEU A 178 8.02 -12.36 -3.93
N CYS A 179 6.84 -11.81 -4.22
CA CYS A 179 6.54 -10.39 -4.05
C CYS A 179 6.75 -9.96 -2.59
N GLY A 180 6.26 -10.78 -1.65
CA GLY A 180 6.39 -10.54 -0.22
C GLY A 180 7.82 -10.46 0.31
N SER A 181 8.82 -10.97 -0.41
CA SER A 181 10.22 -10.82 0.00
C SER A 181 10.71 -9.37 -0.07
N CYS A 182 10.20 -8.57 -1.02
CA CYS A 182 10.55 -7.15 -1.20
C CYS A 182 9.42 -6.20 -0.78
N HIS A 183 8.15 -6.58 -0.99
CA HIS A 183 6.95 -5.81 -0.62
C HIS A 183 6.53 -6.00 0.85
N ARG A 184 7.43 -6.57 1.63
CA ARG A 184 7.39 -6.55 3.10
C ARG A 184 8.74 -6.06 3.59
N SER A 185 8.73 -4.98 4.36
CA SER A 185 9.93 -4.34 4.86
C SER A 185 9.68 -3.69 6.21
N PHE A 186 10.60 -3.91 7.14
CA PHE A 186 10.56 -3.35 8.49
C PHE A 186 11.89 -2.72 8.84
N SER A 187 11.80 -1.53 9.42
CA SER A 187 12.95 -0.75 9.88
C SER A 187 13.36 -1.17 11.29
N GLY A 188 14.61 -0.90 11.69
CA GLY A 188 15.14 -1.34 12.97
C GLY A 188 16.58 -0.88 13.24
N PRO A 189 17.22 -1.39 14.32
CA PRO A 189 18.54 -0.95 14.76
C PRO A 189 19.63 -1.01 13.69
N ALA A 190 19.52 -1.96 12.77
CA ALA A 190 20.50 -2.15 11.70
C ALA A 190 20.58 -0.99 10.69
N ILE A 191 19.60 -0.09 10.68
CA ILE A 191 19.58 1.10 9.83
C ILE A 191 19.38 2.40 10.63
N GLY A 192 19.62 2.36 11.95
CA GLY A 192 19.61 3.54 12.80
C GLY A 192 18.36 3.77 13.65
N ASN A 193 17.31 2.96 13.53
CA ASN A 193 16.11 3.10 14.37
C ASN A 193 16.30 2.40 15.72
N GLU A 194 15.90 3.03 16.82
CA GLU A 194 16.02 2.40 18.16
C GLU A 194 15.18 1.13 18.30
N ASN A 195 14.05 1.05 17.57
CA ASN A 195 13.05 -0.01 17.71
C ASN A 195 12.67 -0.59 16.35
N HIS A 196 12.09 -1.78 16.37
CA HIS A 196 11.42 -2.34 15.20
C HIS A 196 10.22 -1.46 14.84
N LEU A 197 10.19 -0.97 13.61
CA LEU A 197 9.14 -0.08 13.13
C LEU A 197 8.46 -0.65 11.88
N PRO A 198 7.14 -0.46 11.77
CA PRO A 198 6.41 -0.86 10.56
C PRO A 198 6.96 -0.06 9.37
N GLY A 199 7.24 -0.76 8.27
CA GLY A 199 7.53 -0.15 6.98
C GLY A 199 6.42 -0.47 5.99
N ILE A 200 6.73 -1.35 5.05
CA ILE A 200 5.79 -1.85 4.04
C ILE A 200 5.35 -3.25 4.47
N ASP A 201 4.06 -3.57 4.44
CA ASP A 201 3.57 -4.96 4.63
C ASP A 201 2.31 -5.20 3.79
N ASP A 202 2.45 -5.03 2.47
CA ASP A 202 1.33 -5.26 1.54
C ASP A 202 0.96 -6.75 1.49
N LEU A 203 1.93 -7.64 1.74
CA LEU A 203 1.71 -9.10 1.84
C LEU A 203 0.80 -9.44 3.02
N GLY A 204 1.09 -8.92 4.22
CA GLY A 204 0.28 -9.17 5.41
C GLY A 204 -1.14 -8.63 5.25
N ASP A 205 -1.28 -7.42 4.71
CA ASP A 205 -2.60 -6.83 4.46
C ASP A 205 -3.40 -7.63 3.42
N TRP A 206 -2.77 -8.07 2.32
CA TRP A 206 -3.40 -8.93 1.32
C TRP A 206 -3.79 -10.30 1.89
N ALA A 207 -2.89 -10.95 2.62
CA ALA A 207 -3.14 -12.26 3.22
C ALA A 207 -4.32 -12.24 4.20
N SER A 208 -4.57 -11.09 4.84
CA SER A 208 -5.70 -10.86 5.71
C SER A 208 -6.97 -10.37 5.00
N SER A 209 -6.98 -10.26 3.67
CA SER A 209 -8.10 -9.74 2.86
C SER A 209 -8.97 -10.86 2.25
N ALA A 210 -10.17 -10.51 1.77
CA ALA A 210 -11.04 -11.47 1.08
C ALA A 210 -10.43 -11.95 -0.25
N PHE A 211 -9.56 -11.16 -0.89
CA PHE A 211 -8.85 -11.57 -2.09
C PHE A 211 -7.90 -12.74 -1.85
N ALA A 212 -7.40 -12.93 -0.62
CA ALA A 212 -6.60 -14.09 -0.24
C ALA A 212 -7.45 -15.24 0.35
N GLY A 213 -8.78 -15.16 0.28
CA GLY A 213 -9.69 -16.14 0.88
C GLY A 213 -9.88 -15.98 2.40
N SER A 214 -9.37 -14.88 2.99
CA SER A 214 -9.39 -14.69 4.43
C SER A 214 -10.67 -14.03 4.95
N ALA A 215 -11.13 -14.48 6.11
CA ALA A 215 -12.35 -14.00 6.74
C ALA A 215 -12.24 -12.53 7.15
N GLN A 216 -13.10 -11.69 6.57
CA GLN A 216 -13.14 -10.24 6.84
C GLN A 216 -13.95 -9.88 8.08
N ASP A 217 -13.91 -8.60 8.44
CA ASP A 217 -14.76 -8.03 9.49
C ASP A 217 -16.18 -7.70 8.98
N GLN A 218 -16.47 -7.93 7.70
CA GLN A 218 -17.76 -7.74 7.04
C GLN A 218 -18.00 -8.84 6.03
N ILE A 219 -19.26 -9.04 5.64
CA ILE A 219 -19.59 -9.92 4.52
C ILE A 219 -19.27 -9.17 3.22
N VAL A 220 -18.37 -9.74 2.44
CA VAL A 220 -17.89 -9.23 1.15
C VAL A 220 -17.94 -10.38 0.15
N GLU A 221 -18.40 -10.10 -1.05
CA GLU A 221 -18.36 -11.03 -2.18
C GLU A 221 -17.31 -10.52 -3.16
N VAL A 222 -16.21 -11.25 -3.29
CA VAL A 222 -15.11 -10.94 -4.20
C VAL A 222 -14.50 -12.24 -4.71
N GLU A 223 -13.98 -12.22 -5.93
CA GLU A 223 -13.18 -13.30 -6.46
C GLU A 223 -11.78 -13.27 -5.83
N GLU A 224 -11.32 -14.43 -5.35
CA GLU A 224 -9.96 -14.55 -4.84
C GLU A 224 -8.94 -14.22 -5.94
N ASN A 225 -7.88 -13.51 -5.57
CA ASN A 225 -6.85 -13.11 -6.51
C ASN A 225 -5.48 -13.01 -5.83
N SER A 226 -4.42 -13.15 -6.63
CA SER A 226 -3.02 -13.08 -6.20
C SER A 226 -2.39 -11.75 -6.55
N CYS A 227 -1.23 -11.46 -5.96
CA CYS A 227 -0.41 -10.32 -6.35
C CYS A 227 -0.17 -10.31 -7.88
N GLN A 228 0.18 -11.47 -8.45
CA GLN A 228 0.39 -11.63 -9.89
C GLN A 228 -0.90 -11.44 -10.69
N GLY A 229 -2.03 -11.96 -10.22
CA GLY A 229 -3.29 -11.84 -10.96
C GLY A 229 -3.78 -10.39 -11.06
N CYS A 230 -3.50 -9.54 -10.08
CA CYS A 230 -3.77 -8.11 -10.16
C CYS A 230 -2.67 -7.30 -10.85
N HIS A 231 -1.39 -7.50 -10.49
CA HIS A 231 -0.28 -6.65 -10.94
C HIS A 231 0.45 -7.16 -12.19
N MET A 232 0.15 -8.38 -12.65
CA MET A 232 0.65 -8.98 -13.88
C MET A 232 -0.54 -9.47 -14.72
N ALA A 233 -1.53 -8.59 -14.88
CA ALA A 233 -2.73 -8.85 -15.67
C ALA A 233 -2.36 -9.35 -17.09
N PRO A 234 -3.17 -10.23 -17.69
CA PRO A 234 -2.91 -10.72 -19.04
C PRO A 234 -3.03 -9.58 -20.06
N GLU A 235 -2.07 -9.50 -20.98
CA GLU A 235 -2.06 -8.59 -22.14
C GLU A 235 -1.94 -9.40 -23.43
N LEU A 236 -2.57 -8.95 -24.51
CA LEU A 236 -2.42 -9.59 -25.82
C LEU A 236 -0.97 -9.54 -26.28
N ALA A 237 -0.46 -10.69 -26.71
CA ALA A 237 0.87 -10.79 -27.26
C ALA A 237 0.93 -10.26 -28.70
N SER A 238 2.06 -9.68 -29.07
CA SER A 238 2.43 -9.35 -30.43
C SER A 238 2.95 -10.57 -31.18
N ASP A 239 3.02 -10.46 -32.50
CA ASP A 239 3.52 -11.54 -33.36
C ASP A 239 5.02 -11.85 -33.13
N THR A 240 5.75 -10.99 -32.40
CA THR A 240 7.17 -11.17 -32.10
C THR A 240 7.42 -11.86 -30.77
N GLU A 241 6.40 -12.10 -29.96
CA GLU A 241 6.53 -12.86 -28.71
C GLU A 241 6.39 -14.35 -29.00
N MET A 242 7.41 -15.14 -28.61
CA MET A 242 7.41 -16.58 -28.88
C MET A 242 6.79 -17.40 -27.74
N ALA A 243 6.72 -16.85 -26.52
CA ALA A 243 6.20 -17.56 -25.35
C ALA A 243 4.80 -17.09 -24.95
N VAL A 244 3.85 -17.35 -25.86
CA VAL A 244 2.45 -16.94 -25.70
C VAL A 244 1.63 -18.04 -25.02
N ALA A 245 0.71 -17.67 -24.14
CA ALA A 245 -0.26 -18.59 -23.58
C ALA A 245 -1.28 -19.04 -24.66
N HIS A 246 -2.01 -20.13 -24.40
CA HIS A 246 -2.98 -20.67 -25.35
C HIS A 246 -4.09 -19.69 -25.78
N ASP A 247 -4.38 -18.68 -24.95
CA ASP A 247 -5.38 -17.65 -25.22
C ASP A 247 -4.82 -16.42 -25.97
N GLY A 248 -3.56 -16.48 -26.43
CA GLY A 248 -2.91 -15.39 -27.15
C GLY A 248 -2.37 -14.29 -26.25
N THR A 249 -2.27 -14.52 -24.93
CA THR A 249 -1.81 -13.51 -23.97
C THR A 249 -0.45 -13.82 -23.34
N VAL A 250 0.18 -12.78 -22.81
CA VAL A 250 1.30 -12.87 -21.86
C VAL A 250 0.93 -12.18 -20.54
N ARG A 251 1.59 -12.57 -19.45
CA ARG A 251 1.47 -11.86 -18.18
C ARG A 251 2.22 -10.54 -18.27
N SER A 252 1.55 -9.44 -17.98
CA SER A 252 2.18 -8.13 -17.99
C SER A 252 3.34 -8.05 -17.01
N HIS A 253 4.48 -7.53 -17.47
CA HIS A 253 5.64 -7.20 -16.64
C HIS A 253 5.80 -5.67 -16.52
N ARG A 254 4.68 -4.96 -16.60
CA ARG A 254 4.62 -3.50 -16.41
C ARG A 254 4.52 -3.11 -14.95
N TRP A 255 3.86 -3.96 -14.16
CA TRP A 255 3.47 -3.70 -12.76
C TRP A 255 2.89 -2.30 -12.58
N ALA A 256 2.04 -1.88 -13.52
CA ALA A 256 1.45 -0.56 -13.53
C ALA A 256 0.60 -0.36 -12.27
N ALA A 257 0.89 0.72 -11.53
CA ALA A 257 0.30 1.03 -10.24
C ALA A 257 0.51 2.52 -9.93
N SER A 258 0.88 2.88 -8.69
CA SER A 258 0.95 4.27 -8.25
C SER A 258 2.15 5.09 -8.74
N HIS A 259 3.07 4.54 -9.54
CA HIS A 259 4.26 5.24 -10.06
C HIS A 259 3.94 6.20 -11.24
N THR A 260 2.85 6.97 -11.12
CA THR A 260 2.31 7.82 -12.20
C THR A 260 3.31 8.85 -12.72
N THR A 261 4.12 9.45 -11.84
CA THR A 261 5.16 10.43 -12.22
C THR A 261 6.25 9.82 -13.10
N MET A 262 6.70 8.60 -12.79
CA MET A 262 7.67 7.88 -13.63
C MET A 262 7.00 7.43 -14.92
N ALA A 263 5.83 6.80 -14.82
CA ALA A 263 5.10 6.24 -15.96
C ALA A 263 4.79 7.29 -17.04
N ALA A 264 4.51 8.53 -16.67
CA ALA A 264 4.25 9.63 -17.60
C ALA A 264 5.48 10.07 -18.42
N GLN A 265 6.70 9.70 -17.99
CA GLN A 265 7.95 10.05 -18.67
C GLN A 265 8.49 8.89 -19.53
N LEU A 266 7.97 7.67 -19.33
CA LEU A 266 8.46 6.49 -20.04
C LEU A 266 7.92 6.45 -21.48
N PRO A 267 8.69 5.87 -22.44
CA PRO A 267 8.35 5.96 -23.86
C PRO A 267 7.07 5.23 -24.25
N ASP A 268 6.71 4.13 -23.57
CA ASP A 268 5.48 3.40 -23.86
C ASP A 268 4.28 4.04 -23.13
N PRO A 269 3.35 4.71 -23.86
CA PRO A 269 2.21 5.38 -23.24
C PRO A 269 1.21 4.41 -22.61
N ARG A 270 1.29 3.09 -22.90
CA ARG A 270 0.49 2.08 -22.20
C ARG A 270 0.81 2.04 -20.72
N GLN A 271 2.07 2.26 -20.33
CA GLN A 271 2.46 2.27 -18.91
C GLN A 271 1.71 3.35 -18.13
N ALA A 272 1.68 4.57 -18.65
CA ALA A 272 0.97 5.69 -18.03
C ALA A 272 -0.54 5.45 -17.99
N ARG A 273 -1.13 4.93 -19.07
CA ARG A 273 -2.57 4.62 -19.13
C ARG A 273 -2.97 3.56 -18.11
N GLN A 274 -2.26 2.42 -18.08
CA GLN A 274 -2.55 1.36 -17.11
C GLN A 274 -2.34 1.83 -15.67
N ALA A 275 -1.33 2.66 -15.41
CA ALA A 275 -1.11 3.22 -14.07
C ALA A 275 -2.30 4.09 -13.60
N ILE A 276 -2.89 4.87 -14.50
CA ILE A 276 -4.09 5.66 -14.24
C ILE A 276 -5.31 4.75 -14.06
N GLU A 277 -5.51 3.78 -14.96
CA GLU A 277 -6.62 2.82 -14.90
C GLU A 277 -6.61 2.00 -13.60
N GLN A 278 -5.43 1.60 -13.11
CA GLN A 278 -5.28 0.84 -11.87
C GLN A 278 -5.65 1.67 -10.61
N LEU A 279 -5.52 3.00 -10.67
CA LEU A 279 -5.88 3.91 -9.57
C LEU A 279 -7.35 4.34 -9.63
N GLN A 280 -7.91 4.47 -10.84
CA GLN A 280 -9.30 4.87 -11.05
C GLN A 280 -10.26 3.81 -10.50
N GLY A 281 -11.18 4.24 -9.65
CA GLY A 281 -12.15 3.36 -9.00
C GLY A 281 -11.60 2.51 -7.85
N ALA A 282 -10.31 2.61 -7.51
CA ALA A 282 -9.72 1.86 -6.39
C ALA A 282 -10.40 2.19 -5.04
N VAL A 283 -10.79 3.46 -4.87
CA VAL A 283 -11.53 3.96 -3.71
C VAL A 283 -12.82 4.62 -4.17
N ILE A 284 -13.94 4.18 -3.60
CA ILE A 284 -15.24 4.81 -3.80
C ILE A 284 -15.35 6.02 -2.89
N VAL A 285 -15.78 7.15 -3.46
CA VAL A 285 -16.05 8.41 -2.75
C VAL A 285 -17.56 8.63 -2.70
N ASP A 286 -18.10 8.98 -1.54
CA ASP A 286 -19.52 9.32 -1.33
C ASP A 286 -19.63 10.47 -0.31
N VAL A 287 -20.78 11.14 -0.27
CA VAL A 287 -21.16 12.11 0.76
C VAL A 287 -22.34 11.56 1.53
N GLY A 288 -22.11 11.32 2.82
CA GLY A 288 -23.06 10.71 3.72
C GLY A 288 -23.80 11.70 4.61
N ALA A 289 -23.92 11.32 5.89
CA ALA A 289 -24.72 11.98 6.90
C ALA A 289 -24.54 13.50 6.90
N VAL A 290 -25.68 14.21 6.88
CA VAL A 290 -25.73 15.68 6.92
C VAL A 290 -26.31 16.13 8.25
N ARG A 291 -25.70 17.15 8.85
CA ARG A 291 -26.22 17.86 10.01
C ARG A 291 -26.35 19.35 9.70
N ALA A 292 -27.57 19.86 9.86
CA ALA A 292 -27.94 21.24 9.62
C ALA A 292 -28.50 21.83 10.92
N GLY A 293 -27.67 22.60 11.63
CA GLY A 293 -27.97 23.02 13.00
C GLY A 293 -28.14 21.82 13.94
N ARG A 294 -29.36 21.62 14.46
CA ARG A 294 -29.72 20.47 15.34
C ARG A 294 -30.29 19.26 14.58
N ARG A 295 -30.60 19.41 13.29
CA ARG A 295 -31.27 18.40 12.47
C ARG A 295 -30.23 17.47 11.85
N ARG A 296 -30.54 16.18 11.73
CA ARG A 296 -29.67 15.15 11.17
C ARG A 296 -30.40 14.41 10.06
N TYR A 297 -29.70 14.15 8.97
CA TYR A 297 -30.17 13.46 7.78
C TYR A 297 -29.18 12.36 7.46
N LEU A 298 -29.67 11.21 7.01
CA LEU A 298 -28.78 10.09 6.68
C LEU A 298 -28.22 10.25 5.27
N LEU A 299 -28.98 10.88 4.38
CA LEU A 299 -28.59 11.13 2.99
C LEU A 299 -28.67 12.64 2.67
N PRO A 300 -27.77 13.17 1.83
CA PRO A 300 -27.73 14.58 1.44
C PRO A 300 -29.04 15.11 0.85
N GLU A 301 -29.67 14.35 -0.03
CA GLU A 301 -30.88 14.72 -0.76
C GLU A 301 -32.12 14.88 0.15
N GLU A 302 -32.09 14.32 1.35
CA GLU A 302 -33.16 14.43 2.35
C GLU A 302 -33.04 15.72 3.19
N SER A 303 -31.91 16.43 3.08
CA SER A 303 -31.58 17.53 3.97
C SER A 303 -32.44 18.77 3.76
N ARG A 304 -32.76 19.47 4.86
CA ARG A 304 -33.42 20.77 4.81
C ARG A 304 -32.50 21.82 5.40
N LEU A 305 -32.06 22.75 4.57
CA LEU A 305 -31.08 23.78 4.93
C LEU A 305 -31.74 25.14 5.17
N ARG A 306 -31.12 25.97 6.01
CA ARG A 306 -31.50 27.34 6.32
C ARG A 306 -30.25 28.22 6.34
N GLY A 307 -30.38 29.48 5.91
CA GLY A 307 -29.28 30.43 5.98
C GLY A 307 -28.78 30.65 7.42
N ALA A 308 -27.51 31.04 7.54
CA ALA A 308 -26.78 31.26 8.80
C ALA A 308 -26.58 30.05 9.72
N GLU A 309 -27.06 28.86 9.37
CA GLU A 309 -26.81 27.68 10.19
C GLU A 309 -25.47 27.01 9.89
N ARG A 310 -24.98 26.24 10.86
CA ARG A 310 -23.80 25.40 10.67
C ARG A 310 -24.19 24.13 9.92
N LEU A 311 -23.62 23.96 8.73
CA LEU A 311 -23.66 22.75 7.92
C LEU A 311 -22.47 21.86 8.27
N ILE A 312 -22.73 20.57 8.46
CA ILE A 312 -21.71 19.53 8.64
C ILE A 312 -22.13 18.33 7.81
N PHE A 313 -21.17 17.73 7.10
CA PHE A 313 -21.40 16.49 6.37
C PHE A 313 -20.16 15.60 6.42
N ASP A 314 -20.36 14.31 6.25
CA ASP A 314 -19.27 13.33 6.21
C ASP A 314 -19.00 12.94 4.75
N VAL A 315 -17.74 13.01 4.33
CA VAL A 315 -17.22 12.35 3.12
C VAL A 315 -16.84 10.93 3.50
N LEU A 316 -17.29 9.95 2.73
CA LEU A 316 -17.04 8.53 2.93
C LEU A 316 -16.05 8.03 1.87
N LEU A 317 -15.05 7.29 2.30
CA LEU A 317 -14.03 6.68 1.46
C LEU A 317 -14.04 5.17 1.71
N GLU A 318 -14.27 4.36 0.67
CA GLU A 318 -14.37 2.90 0.77
C GLU A 318 -13.34 2.24 -0.16
N ASN A 319 -12.41 1.45 0.39
CA ASN A 319 -11.46 0.69 -0.42
C ASN A 319 -12.13 -0.61 -0.88
N ARG A 320 -12.51 -0.67 -2.16
CA ARG A 320 -13.12 -1.86 -2.77
C ARG A 320 -12.19 -2.57 -3.75
N GLY A 321 -11.27 -1.82 -4.37
CA GLY A 321 -10.44 -2.32 -5.47
C GLY A 321 -9.08 -2.87 -5.04
N ALA A 322 -8.53 -2.45 -3.90
CA ALA A 322 -7.21 -2.91 -3.46
C ALA A 322 -7.32 -4.01 -2.39
N GLY A 323 -6.66 -5.15 -2.65
CA GLY A 323 -6.59 -6.26 -1.70
C GLY A 323 -5.69 -6.02 -0.49
N HIS A 324 -4.92 -4.94 -0.49
CA HIS A 324 -4.13 -4.47 0.65
C HIS A 324 -4.59 -3.07 1.07
N ARG A 325 -3.91 -2.46 2.04
CA ARG A 325 -4.18 -1.07 2.43
C ARG A 325 -3.99 -0.09 1.26
N PHE A 326 -4.81 0.95 1.20
CA PHE A 326 -4.75 1.99 0.18
C PHE A 326 -4.50 3.40 0.77
N PRO A 327 -3.52 4.17 0.27
CA PRO A 327 -2.44 3.72 -0.63
C PRO A 327 -1.54 2.67 0.05
N GLY A 328 -1.01 1.74 -0.75
CA GLY A 328 -0.04 0.72 -0.31
C GLY A 328 1.43 1.19 -0.45
N GLY A 329 2.39 0.28 -0.29
CA GLY A 329 3.82 0.60 -0.42
C GLY A 329 4.33 1.54 0.68
N ALA A 330 5.19 2.51 0.32
CA ALA A 330 5.62 3.57 1.23
C ALA A 330 4.47 4.57 1.51
N ARG A 331 3.76 4.34 2.62
CA ARG A 331 2.49 5.01 2.98
C ARG A 331 2.64 6.45 3.44
N ASP A 332 3.86 6.90 3.71
CA ASP A 332 4.21 8.24 4.18
C ASP A 332 4.65 9.18 3.03
N MET A 333 4.98 8.62 1.87
CA MET A 333 5.54 9.37 0.73
C MET A 333 4.52 9.90 -0.27
N GLN A 334 3.32 9.31 -0.29
CA GLN A 334 2.29 9.58 -1.29
C GLN A 334 1.32 10.65 -0.78
N ASP A 335 0.91 11.55 -1.67
CA ASP A 335 -0.17 12.49 -1.39
C ASP A 335 -1.45 11.96 -2.04
N VAL A 336 -2.35 11.46 -1.20
CA VAL A 336 -3.71 11.09 -1.58
C VAL A 336 -4.65 11.96 -0.76
N TRP A 337 -5.36 12.90 -1.40
CA TRP A 337 -6.11 13.93 -0.68
C TRP A 337 -7.55 14.06 -1.15
N VAL A 338 -8.39 14.58 -0.26
CA VAL A 338 -9.80 14.87 -0.54
C VAL A 338 -10.00 16.35 -0.84
N GLU A 339 -10.47 16.65 -2.04
CA GLU A 339 -11.00 17.97 -2.39
C GLU A 339 -12.50 18.04 -2.20
N VAL A 340 -12.97 19.16 -1.66
CA VAL A 340 -14.40 19.42 -1.43
C VAL A 340 -14.73 20.82 -1.90
N GLU A 341 -15.75 20.93 -2.74
CA GLU A 341 -16.30 22.17 -3.23
C GLU A 341 -17.80 22.23 -2.94
N VAL A 342 -18.28 23.35 -2.41
CA VAL A 342 -19.71 23.59 -2.13
C VAL A 342 -20.17 24.85 -2.86
N ARG A 343 -21.16 24.71 -3.75
CA ARG A 343 -21.79 25.81 -4.48
C ARG A 343 -23.29 25.91 -4.19
N ASP A 344 -23.85 27.10 -4.29
CA ASP A 344 -25.30 27.29 -4.31
C ASP A 344 -25.90 27.16 -5.73
N ALA A 345 -27.21 27.31 -5.84
CA ALA A 345 -27.93 27.20 -7.12
C ALA A 345 -27.57 28.29 -8.14
N SER A 346 -27.03 29.44 -7.72
CA SER A 346 -26.50 30.46 -8.62
C SER A 346 -25.13 30.09 -9.21
N GLY A 347 -24.48 29.05 -8.67
CA GLY A 347 -23.10 28.66 -8.99
C GLY A 347 -22.05 29.36 -8.11
N THR A 348 -22.47 30.13 -7.11
CA THR A 348 -21.55 30.83 -6.19
C THR A 348 -20.84 29.82 -5.29
N LEU A 349 -19.51 29.88 -5.26
CA LEU A 349 -18.67 29.07 -4.37
C LEU A 349 -18.85 29.51 -2.91
N LEU A 350 -19.35 28.63 -2.06
CA LEU A 350 -19.57 28.91 -0.65
C LEU A 350 -18.48 28.33 0.27
N GLY A 351 -17.85 27.22 -0.12
CA GLY A 351 -16.83 26.54 0.68
C GLY A 351 -15.90 25.69 -0.16
N LEU A 352 -14.61 25.68 0.20
CA LEU A 352 -13.56 24.95 -0.50
C LEU A 352 -12.56 24.30 0.47
N SER A 353 -12.13 23.10 0.13
CA SER A 353 -10.97 22.41 0.70
C SER A 353 -10.18 21.80 -0.46
N ARG A 354 -8.98 22.32 -0.73
CA ARG A 354 -8.02 21.80 -1.72
C ARG A 354 -6.61 22.18 -1.29
N PRO A 355 -5.54 21.47 -1.70
CA PRO A 355 -4.17 21.85 -1.36
C PRO A 355 -3.72 23.16 -2.03
N THR A 356 -2.89 23.92 -1.35
CA THR A 356 -2.20 25.13 -1.82
C THR A 356 -0.82 24.78 -2.35
N GLU A 357 -0.31 25.66 -3.21
CA GLU A 357 1.04 25.57 -3.77
C GLU A 357 2.15 25.55 -2.71
N ASP A 358 1.93 26.18 -1.54
CA ASP A 358 2.91 26.18 -0.44
C ASP A 358 2.80 24.96 0.49
N GLY A 359 1.85 24.05 0.23
CA GLY A 359 1.68 22.80 0.99
C GLY A 359 1.34 23.01 2.47
N LYS A 360 0.83 24.19 2.85
CA LYS A 360 0.48 24.55 4.24
C LYS A 360 -0.97 24.22 4.62
N ASP A 361 -1.68 23.52 3.76
CA ASP A 361 -3.12 23.44 3.87
C ASP A 361 -3.68 22.42 4.86
N ASP A 362 -4.83 22.81 5.42
CA ASP A 362 -5.71 21.98 6.23
C ASP A 362 -6.60 21.12 5.33
N VAL A 363 -6.00 20.16 4.64
CA VAL A 363 -6.68 19.18 3.77
C VAL A 363 -6.45 17.78 4.31
N PHE A 364 -7.46 16.93 4.18
CA PHE A 364 -7.35 15.53 4.58
C PHE A 364 -6.48 14.73 3.61
N MET A 365 -5.50 14.02 4.17
CA MET A 365 -4.59 13.12 3.46
C MET A 365 -4.77 11.67 3.94
N LEU A 366 -4.95 10.73 3.02
CA LEU A 366 -4.84 9.28 3.26
C LEU A 366 -3.36 8.88 3.26
N ARG A 367 -2.72 8.88 4.45
CA ARG A 367 -1.30 8.50 4.61
C ARG A 367 -0.95 8.00 6.01
N ALA A 368 0.18 7.33 6.11
CA ALA A 368 0.85 7.10 7.40
C ALA A 368 1.64 8.35 7.83
N THR A 369 1.73 8.57 9.13
CA THR A 369 2.51 9.65 9.76
C THR A 369 3.51 9.02 10.70
N LEU A 370 4.80 9.06 10.33
CA LEU A 370 5.90 8.63 11.18
C LEU A 370 6.47 9.86 11.89
N LEU A 371 6.87 9.69 13.15
CA LEU A 371 7.54 10.71 13.94
C LEU A 371 9.04 10.44 13.99
N ASP A 372 9.83 11.51 14.03
CA ASP A 372 11.24 11.46 14.41
C ASP A 372 11.41 11.50 15.94
N ALA A 373 12.67 11.51 16.40
CA ALA A 373 13.01 11.50 17.82
C ALA A 373 12.58 12.81 18.52
N GLU A 374 12.46 13.90 17.77
CA GLU A 374 11.96 15.20 18.21
C GLU A 374 10.43 15.29 18.22
N SER A 375 9.72 14.18 17.98
CA SER A 375 8.25 14.12 17.90
C SER A 375 7.64 14.90 16.72
N ALA A 376 8.46 15.29 15.74
CA ALA A 376 8.01 15.97 14.54
C ALA A 376 7.61 14.94 13.45
N PRO A 377 6.56 15.23 12.65
CA PRO A 377 6.24 14.40 11.51
C PRO A 377 7.37 14.37 10.49
N GLU A 378 7.90 13.18 10.19
CA GLU A 378 8.87 12.98 9.11
C GLU A 378 8.14 13.03 7.76
N ILE A 379 8.69 13.81 6.83
CA ILE A 379 8.01 14.24 5.58
C ILE A 379 8.89 14.08 4.33
N LEU A 380 10.17 13.79 4.53
CA LEU A 380 11.15 13.54 3.48
C LEU A 380 11.49 12.05 3.34
N HIS A 381 10.77 11.17 4.05
CA HIS A 381 10.97 9.73 4.01
C HIS A 381 12.39 9.28 4.43
N ARG A 382 12.93 9.90 5.47
CA ARG A 382 14.21 9.50 6.06
C ARG A 382 13.97 8.33 7.01
N VAL A 383 13.91 7.12 6.44
CA VAL A 383 13.53 5.89 7.15
C VAL A 383 14.38 5.62 8.40
N HIS A 384 15.67 5.96 8.38
CA HIS A 384 16.59 5.83 9.52
C HIS A 384 16.29 6.78 10.69
N ARG A 385 15.47 7.81 10.48
CA ARG A 385 15.05 8.75 11.52
C ARG A 385 13.69 8.41 12.13
N PHE A 386 12.97 7.43 11.57
CA PHE A 386 11.69 7.03 12.14
C PHE A 386 11.88 6.56 13.59
N SER A 387 11.02 7.03 14.47
CA SER A 387 11.04 6.71 15.90
C SER A 387 9.72 6.09 16.36
N ALA A 388 8.58 6.53 15.79
CA ALA A 388 7.28 5.93 16.08
C ALA A 388 6.24 6.18 14.97
N LEU A 389 5.26 5.28 14.84
CA LEU A 389 4.05 5.53 14.06
C LEU A 389 3.08 6.42 14.85
N ALA A 390 2.79 7.62 14.37
CA ALA A 390 1.79 8.48 14.98
C ALA A 390 0.37 8.01 14.61
N PHE A 391 0.07 8.00 13.32
CA PHE A 391 -1.25 7.65 12.79
C PHE A 391 -1.11 6.96 11.44
N ASP A 392 -1.92 5.93 11.19
CA ASP A 392 -2.11 5.36 9.86
C ASP A 392 -3.53 5.67 9.37
N ARG A 393 -3.63 6.58 8.39
CA ARG A 393 -4.90 6.99 7.75
C ARG A 393 -5.13 6.29 6.42
N THR A 394 -4.34 5.29 6.06
CA THR A 394 -4.62 4.46 4.88
C THR A 394 -5.82 3.54 5.15
N LEU A 395 -6.46 3.06 4.08
CA LEU A 395 -7.72 2.31 4.11
C LEU A 395 -7.47 0.82 3.94
N PRO A 396 -7.77 -0.04 4.93
CA PRO A 396 -7.74 -1.49 4.76
C PRO A 396 -8.64 -1.98 3.62
N ALA A 397 -8.36 -3.16 3.08
CA ALA A 397 -9.20 -3.81 2.08
C ALA A 397 -10.64 -3.99 2.59
N HIS A 398 -11.62 -3.62 1.77
CA HIS A 398 -13.06 -3.70 2.07
C HIS A 398 -13.51 -2.95 3.33
N ASP A 399 -12.74 -1.95 3.76
CA ASP A 399 -13.10 -1.07 4.87
C ASP A 399 -13.49 0.33 4.36
N ALA A 400 -14.14 1.10 5.24
CA ALA A 400 -14.56 2.47 4.96
C ALA A 400 -14.16 3.43 6.07
N GLN A 401 -13.87 4.68 5.69
CA GLN A 401 -13.55 5.77 6.61
C GLN A 401 -14.44 6.98 6.34
N ALA A 402 -14.78 7.71 7.40
CA ALA A 402 -15.46 9.00 7.32
C ALA A 402 -14.49 10.15 7.60
N VAL A 403 -14.61 11.23 6.83
CA VAL A 403 -13.95 12.52 7.03
C VAL A 403 -15.03 13.58 7.15
N ARG A 404 -15.01 14.35 8.23
CA ARG A 404 -16.06 15.32 8.52
C ARG A 404 -15.68 16.70 7.99
N TYR A 405 -16.59 17.33 7.25
CA TYR A 405 -16.46 18.70 6.80
C TYR A 405 -17.52 19.58 7.43
N SER A 406 -17.22 20.87 7.57
CA SER A 406 -18.17 21.84 8.09
C SER A 406 -17.99 23.23 7.51
N MET A 407 -19.07 23.99 7.48
CA MET A 407 -19.08 25.40 7.11
C MET A 407 -20.28 26.11 7.74
N THR A 408 -20.24 27.44 7.75
CA THR A 408 -21.40 28.26 8.12
C THR A 408 -22.07 28.73 6.85
N LEU A 409 -23.36 28.46 6.68
CA LEU A 409 -24.10 28.87 5.50
C LEU A 409 -24.32 30.39 5.50
N PRO A 410 -24.29 31.05 4.33
CA PRO A 410 -24.63 32.47 4.23
C PRO A 410 -26.09 32.71 4.67
N ARG A 411 -26.41 33.96 5.04
CA ARG A 411 -27.79 34.35 5.42
C ARG A 411 -28.74 34.26 4.23
N ALA A 412 -28.34 34.81 3.09
CA ALA A 412 -28.98 34.62 1.81
C ALA A 412 -28.41 33.33 1.19
N LEU A 413 -29.25 32.32 1.03
CA LEU A 413 -28.86 30.98 0.60
C LEU A 413 -29.75 30.56 -0.55
N GLU A 414 -29.17 30.35 -1.73
CA GLU A 414 -29.87 29.77 -2.86
C GLU A 414 -29.73 28.24 -2.82
N LEU A 415 -30.83 27.53 -3.05
CA LEU A 415 -30.89 26.07 -2.95
C LEU A 415 -31.35 25.46 -4.28
N PRO A 416 -30.94 24.21 -4.60
CA PRO A 416 -30.12 23.32 -3.76
C PRO A 416 -28.63 23.68 -3.74
N LEU A 417 -27.93 23.27 -2.68
CA LEU A 417 -26.47 23.28 -2.66
C LEU A 417 -25.93 22.09 -3.44
N ARG A 418 -24.96 22.33 -4.32
CA ARG A 418 -24.15 21.30 -4.98
C ARG A 418 -22.87 21.08 -4.18
N VAL A 419 -22.57 19.83 -3.85
CA VAL A 419 -21.33 19.43 -3.18
C VAL A 419 -20.59 18.47 -4.09
N ASP A 420 -19.42 18.89 -4.58
CA ASP A 420 -18.51 18.08 -5.38
C ASP A 420 -17.33 17.64 -4.50
N VAL A 421 -17.05 16.34 -4.51
CA VAL A 421 -15.96 15.74 -3.75
C VAL A 421 -15.11 14.91 -4.68
N ARG A 422 -13.78 15.07 -4.60
CA ARG A 422 -12.81 14.33 -5.41
C ARG A 422 -11.72 13.77 -4.51
N LEU A 423 -11.35 12.52 -4.74
CA LEU A 423 -10.15 11.92 -4.18
C LEU A 423 -9.08 11.93 -5.26
N LEU A 424 -7.95 12.55 -4.97
CA LEU A 424 -6.86 12.77 -5.92
C LEU A 424 -5.56 12.14 -5.39
N HIS A 425 -4.70 11.66 -6.30
CA HIS A 425 -3.41 11.05 -6.01
C HIS A 425 -2.31 11.73 -6.81
N ARG A 426 -1.17 11.93 -6.14
CA ARG A 426 0.15 12.08 -6.77
C ARG A 426 1.15 11.19 -6.06
N LYS A 427 2.10 10.62 -6.82
CA LYS A 427 3.04 9.62 -6.31
C LYS A 427 3.92 10.15 -5.19
N HIS A 428 4.39 11.39 -5.27
CA HIS A 428 5.31 11.97 -4.31
C HIS A 428 4.72 13.21 -3.65
N SER A 429 4.97 13.37 -2.34
CA SER A 429 4.71 14.63 -1.67
C SER A 429 5.52 15.76 -2.31
N LEU A 430 4.99 16.99 -2.33
CA LEU A 430 5.68 18.13 -2.95
C LEU A 430 7.05 18.40 -2.31
N ARG A 431 7.18 18.17 -1.00
CA ARG A 431 8.45 18.35 -0.28
C ARG A 431 9.48 17.30 -0.67
N PHE A 432 9.06 16.04 -0.81
CA PHE A 432 9.94 14.98 -1.28
C PHE A 432 10.32 15.16 -2.75
N GLN A 433 9.38 15.62 -3.59
CA GLN A 433 9.67 15.97 -4.98
C GLN A 433 10.71 17.10 -5.07
N ALA A 434 10.59 18.15 -4.26
CA ALA A 434 11.56 19.24 -4.23
C ALA A 434 12.96 18.75 -3.87
N LEU A 435 13.07 17.85 -2.89
CA LEU A 435 14.34 17.19 -2.53
C LEU A 435 14.94 16.42 -3.73
N ALA A 436 14.12 15.64 -4.43
CA ALA A 436 14.58 14.88 -5.60
C ALA A 436 14.99 15.80 -6.77
N CYS A 437 14.27 16.90 -6.99
CA CYS A 437 14.61 17.92 -7.99
C CYS A 437 15.91 18.65 -7.67
N GLU A 438 16.16 19.00 -6.41
CA GLU A 438 17.44 19.57 -6.00
C GLU A 438 18.59 18.56 -6.23
N ALA A 439 18.39 17.31 -5.82
CA ALA A 439 19.38 16.25 -6.00
C ALA A 439 19.68 15.95 -7.48
N SER A 440 18.68 15.99 -8.37
CA SER A 440 18.88 15.74 -9.81
C SER A 440 19.69 16.83 -10.50
N ARG A 441 19.65 18.07 -10.01
CA ARG A 441 20.41 19.23 -10.54
C ARG A 441 21.87 19.25 -10.10
N SER A 442 22.25 18.44 -9.11
CA SER A 442 23.66 18.31 -8.69
C SER A 442 24.52 17.69 -9.80
N GLU A 443 25.85 17.89 -9.74
CA GLU A 443 26.78 17.27 -10.70
C GLU A 443 26.60 15.74 -10.75
N ARG A 444 26.46 15.10 -9.59
CA ARG A 444 26.18 13.66 -9.48
C ARG A 444 24.86 13.29 -10.16
N GLY A 445 23.79 14.04 -9.91
CA GLY A 445 22.48 13.81 -10.52
C GLY A 445 22.51 13.90 -12.05
N VAL A 446 23.16 14.94 -12.59
CA VAL A 446 23.34 15.14 -14.04
C VAL A 446 24.16 14.00 -14.66
N ARG A 447 25.21 13.53 -13.98
CA ARG A 447 26.02 12.40 -14.49
C ARG A 447 25.24 11.09 -14.55
N PHE A 448 24.40 10.79 -13.54
CA PHE A 448 23.53 9.62 -13.60
C PHE A 448 22.47 9.72 -14.70
N ALA A 449 21.88 10.90 -14.91
CA ALA A 449 20.94 11.12 -16.02
C ALA A 449 21.60 10.81 -17.38
N ARG A 450 22.81 11.36 -17.61
CA ARG A 450 23.58 11.06 -18.83
C ARG A 450 23.95 9.58 -18.95
N GLY A 451 24.31 8.94 -17.84
CA GLY A 451 24.64 7.52 -17.83
C GLY A 451 23.44 6.62 -18.13
N ALA A 452 22.22 7.05 -17.78
CA ALA A 452 20.98 6.37 -18.18
C ALA A 452 20.77 6.48 -19.71
N GLU A 453 20.90 7.68 -20.27
CA GLU A 453 20.76 7.92 -21.72
C GLU A 453 21.76 7.11 -22.54
N GLN A 454 23.03 7.04 -22.09
CA GLN A 454 24.08 6.23 -22.74
C GLN A 454 23.75 4.73 -22.80
N ARG A 455 22.86 4.27 -21.92
CA ARG A 455 22.39 2.88 -21.84
C ARG A 455 20.99 2.70 -22.44
N GLY A 456 20.51 3.69 -23.20
CA GLY A 456 19.20 3.63 -23.87
C GLY A 456 18.00 3.80 -22.93
N LYS A 457 18.22 4.20 -21.68
CA LYS A 457 17.15 4.51 -20.71
C LYS A 457 16.74 5.96 -20.79
N VAL A 458 15.52 6.24 -20.32
CA VAL A 458 15.05 7.62 -20.16
C VAL A 458 15.72 8.24 -18.93
N ALA A 459 16.31 9.42 -19.12
CA ALA A 459 16.71 10.27 -18.00
C ALA A 459 15.45 10.86 -17.34
N LEU A 460 14.98 10.21 -16.27
CA LEU A 460 13.82 10.67 -15.50
C LEU A 460 14.12 12.03 -14.84
N ASP A 461 13.19 12.97 -14.98
CA ASP A 461 13.25 14.30 -14.39
C ASP A 461 12.25 14.43 -13.22
N PRO A 462 12.73 14.52 -11.97
CA PRO A 462 11.87 14.72 -10.81
C PRO A 462 11.36 16.16 -10.65
N CYS A 463 11.89 17.11 -11.43
CA CYS A 463 11.47 18.52 -11.39
C CYS A 463 10.19 18.81 -12.18
N LEU A 464 9.74 17.88 -13.04
CA LEU A 464 8.50 18.04 -13.81
C LEU A 464 7.26 17.97 -12.91
N ASP A 465 6.21 18.70 -13.28
CA ASP A 465 4.93 18.61 -12.60
C ASP A 465 4.41 17.17 -12.59
N GLN A 466 4.01 16.70 -11.41
CA GLN A 466 3.50 15.34 -11.26
C GLN A 466 2.09 15.23 -11.85
N PRO A 467 1.78 14.14 -12.57
CA PRO A 467 0.40 13.81 -12.90
C PRO A 467 -0.44 13.70 -11.62
N VAL A 468 -1.59 14.36 -11.62
CA VAL A 468 -2.62 14.20 -10.59
C VAL A 468 -3.72 13.30 -11.16
N THR A 469 -3.88 12.12 -10.55
CA THR A 469 -4.90 11.15 -10.96
C THR A 469 -6.11 11.28 -10.05
N GLU A 470 -7.31 11.34 -10.64
CA GLU A 470 -8.56 11.21 -9.88
C GLU A 470 -8.86 9.73 -9.66
N LEU A 471 -8.94 9.33 -8.39
CA LEU A 471 -9.24 7.96 -7.99
C LEU A 471 -10.75 7.73 -7.96
N GLY A 472 -11.49 8.75 -7.55
CA GLY A 472 -12.94 8.69 -7.44
C GLY A 472 -13.51 10.05 -7.09
N ALA A 473 -14.78 10.24 -7.39
CA ALA A 473 -15.50 11.47 -7.11
C ALA A 473 -16.96 11.17 -6.72
N ALA A 474 -17.62 12.17 -6.15
CA ALA A 474 -19.06 12.18 -5.94
C ALA A 474 -19.60 13.61 -6.05
N THR A 475 -20.74 13.76 -6.71
CA THR A 475 -21.54 14.99 -6.66
C THR A 475 -22.87 14.68 -5.99
N VAL A 476 -23.24 15.48 -4.98
CA VAL A 476 -24.54 15.41 -4.29
C VAL A 476 -25.20 16.77 -4.22
N TRP A 477 -26.51 16.76 -3.97
CA TRP A 477 -27.30 17.97 -3.76
C TRP A 477 -27.94 17.97 -2.37
N MET A 478 -28.02 19.14 -1.75
CA MET A 478 -28.57 19.32 -0.40
C MET A 478 -29.59 20.47 -0.36
N GLY A 479 -30.64 20.33 0.45
CA GLY A 479 -31.67 21.35 0.61
C GLY A 479 -32.85 21.22 -0.36
N ALA A 480 -33.67 22.27 -0.44
CA ALA A 480 -34.83 22.30 -1.34
C ALA A 480 -34.40 22.14 -2.80
N GLY A 481 -35.11 21.31 -3.57
CA GLY A 481 -34.78 20.99 -4.97
C GLY A 481 -33.73 19.87 -5.12
N ALA A 482 -33.09 19.38 -4.04
CA ALA A 482 -32.02 18.40 -4.15
C ALA A 482 -32.46 17.07 -4.81
N SER A 483 -33.69 16.62 -4.56
CA SER A 483 -34.25 15.38 -5.13
C SER A 483 -34.53 15.46 -6.64
N GLU A 484 -34.46 16.65 -7.24
CA GLU A 484 -34.64 16.85 -8.69
C GLU A 484 -33.32 16.63 -9.45
N HIS A 485 -32.20 16.49 -8.74
CA HIS A 485 -30.88 16.25 -9.32
C HIS A 485 -30.39 14.84 -9.06
N GLN A 486 -29.62 14.30 -10.01
CA GLN A 486 -29.08 12.95 -9.92
C GLN A 486 -27.66 12.94 -9.35
N ALA A 487 -27.50 12.31 -8.17
CA ALA A 487 -26.20 11.99 -7.55
C ALA A 487 -25.27 11.22 -8.52
N THR A 488 -23.97 11.57 -8.52
CA THR A 488 -22.95 10.92 -9.35
C THR A 488 -21.88 10.23 -8.50
N GLY A 489 -21.09 9.36 -9.12
CA GLY A 489 -20.01 8.64 -8.45
C GLY A 489 -20.54 7.67 -7.38
N GLY A 490 -19.85 7.54 -6.25
CA GLY A 490 -20.28 6.65 -5.18
C GLY A 490 -21.62 7.03 -4.54
N ALA A 491 -22.04 8.29 -4.68
CA ALA A 491 -23.33 8.78 -4.22
C ALA A 491 -24.51 8.35 -5.11
N GLY A 492 -24.25 7.94 -6.35
CA GLY A 492 -25.25 7.38 -7.26
C GLY A 492 -25.65 5.93 -6.95
N ARG A 493 -24.97 5.26 -6.00
CA ARG A 493 -25.28 3.89 -5.59
C ARG A 493 -26.63 3.81 -4.86
N ALA A 494 -27.18 2.59 -4.80
CA ALA A 494 -28.41 2.33 -4.05
C ALA A 494 -28.27 2.78 -2.59
N SER A 495 -29.29 3.45 -2.05
CA SER A 495 -29.26 4.01 -0.69
C SER A 495 -28.91 2.98 0.38
N VAL A 496 -29.31 1.71 0.21
CA VAL A 496 -28.94 0.62 1.11
C VAL A 496 -27.42 0.42 1.20
N GLU A 497 -26.70 0.45 0.07
CA GLU A 497 -25.23 0.28 0.03
C GLU A 497 -24.50 1.49 0.62
N ARG A 498 -24.97 2.70 0.28
CA ARG A 498 -24.45 3.95 0.83
C ARG A 498 -24.56 3.96 2.36
N LEU A 499 -25.70 3.53 2.90
CA LEU A 499 -25.94 3.45 4.34
C LEU A 499 -25.12 2.35 5.03
N LEU A 500 -24.86 1.21 4.38
CA LEU A 500 -23.95 0.19 4.89
C LEU A 500 -22.51 0.72 4.98
N THR A 501 -22.05 1.43 3.95
CA THR A 501 -20.72 2.09 3.91
C THR A 501 -20.60 3.14 5.00
N GLN A 502 -21.60 4.00 5.16
CA GLN A 502 -21.65 5.00 6.21
C GLN A 502 -21.61 4.38 7.60
N ALA A 503 -22.38 3.32 7.82
CA ALA A 503 -22.39 2.60 9.09
C ALA A 503 -21.03 2.00 9.40
N LEU A 504 -20.36 1.38 8.42
CA LEU A 504 -19.01 0.84 8.57
C LEU A 504 -18.02 1.95 8.95
N ALA A 505 -18.02 3.06 8.23
CA ALA A 505 -17.18 4.21 8.52
C ALA A 505 -17.41 4.80 9.93
N HIS A 506 -18.67 4.85 10.39
CA HIS A 506 -19.01 5.34 11.72
C HIS A 506 -18.68 4.36 12.86
N LEU A 507 -18.47 3.07 12.58
CA LEU A 507 -18.00 2.11 13.61
C LEU A 507 -16.56 2.40 14.07
N HIS A 508 -15.76 3.07 13.23
CA HIS A 508 -14.41 3.52 13.59
C HIS A 508 -14.40 4.77 14.47
N ALA A 509 -15.56 5.39 14.73
CA ALA A 509 -15.63 6.52 15.63
C ALA A 509 -15.16 6.14 17.04
N LYS A 510 -14.79 7.15 17.85
CA LYS A 510 -14.55 6.92 19.28
C LYS A 510 -15.75 6.25 19.93
N GLN A 511 -15.50 5.51 21.00
CA GLN A 511 -16.52 4.72 21.69
C GLN A 511 -17.76 5.55 22.05
N GLU A 512 -17.59 6.81 22.46
CA GLU A 512 -18.70 7.72 22.81
C GLU A 512 -19.60 8.05 21.61
N HIS A 513 -19.05 7.93 20.39
CA HIS A 513 -19.68 8.28 19.13
C HIS A 513 -20.05 7.06 18.27
N ALA A 514 -19.70 5.84 18.66
CA ALA A 514 -20.05 4.61 17.91
C ALA A 514 -21.57 4.46 17.68
N HIS A 515 -22.38 5.04 18.56
CA HIS A 515 -23.85 5.08 18.42
C HIS A 515 -24.32 5.79 17.13
N LEU A 516 -23.48 6.62 16.50
CA LEU A 516 -23.79 7.31 15.25
C LEU A 516 -23.99 6.34 14.07
N ALA A 517 -23.44 5.13 14.12
CA ALA A 517 -23.64 4.11 13.08
C ALA A 517 -25.07 3.54 13.09
N LYS A 518 -25.76 3.53 14.26
CA LYS A 518 -27.03 2.82 14.46
C LYS A 518 -28.14 3.25 13.49
N PRO A 519 -28.42 4.56 13.27
CA PRO A 519 -29.48 4.98 12.36
C PRO A 519 -29.29 4.49 10.92
N SER A 520 -28.04 4.53 10.42
CA SER A 520 -27.70 4.02 9.09
C SER A 520 -27.90 2.51 8.99
N ILE A 521 -27.45 1.75 10.01
CA ILE A 521 -27.65 0.29 10.08
C ILE A 521 -29.14 -0.07 10.05
N GLU A 522 -29.97 0.61 10.85
CA GLU A 522 -31.39 0.32 10.93
C GLU A 522 -32.14 0.67 9.65
N ARG A 523 -31.78 1.79 8.99
CA ARG A 523 -32.36 2.15 7.70
C ARG A 523 -31.91 1.18 6.60
N ALA A 524 -30.63 0.83 6.54
CA ALA A 524 -30.10 -0.17 5.61
C ALA A 524 -30.81 -1.52 5.77
N LEU A 525 -31.00 -2.00 7.00
CA LEU A 525 -31.70 -3.26 7.27
C LEU A 525 -33.17 -3.22 6.81
N ARG A 526 -33.87 -2.09 6.96
CA ARG A 526 -35.24 -1.94 6.45
C ARG A 526 -35.28 -2.00 4.93
N LEU A 527 -34.42 -1.20 4.26
CA LEU A 527 -34.33 -1.19 2.80
C LEU A 527 -33.95 -2.58 2.25
N ALA A 528 -32.99 -3.26 2.87
CA ALA A 528 -32.58 -4.60 2.47
C ALA A 528 -33.73 -5.62 2.54
N ARG A 529 -34.60 -5.52 3.57
CA ARG A 529 -35.79 -6.36 3.71
C ARG A 529 -36.88 -6.02 2.69
N GLU A 530 -37.09 -4.73 2.42
CA GLU A 530 -38.01 -4.26 1.37
C GLU A 530 -37.57 -4.80 0.00
N LEU A 531 -36.26 -4.81 -0.26
CA LEU A 531 -35.64 -5.41 -1.44
C LEU A 531 -35.60 -6.95 -1.42
N LYS A 532 -36.02 -7.58 -0.32
CA LYS A 532 -35.93 -9.04 -0.09
C LYS A 532 -34.51 -9.60 -0.31
N SER A 533 -33.49 -8.80 -0.05
CA SER A 533 -32.09 -9.22 -0.18
C SER A 533 -31.57 -9.77 1.15
N GLU A 534 -31.35 -11.08 1.18
CA GLU A 534 -30.81 -11.80 2.33
C GLU A 534 -29.38 -11.36 2.62
N ILE A 535 -28.54 -11.21 1.58
CA ILE A 535 -27.15 -10.78 1.71
C ILE A 535 -27.03 -9.36 2.26
N LEU A 536 -27.81 -8.39 1.77
CA LEU A 536 -27.81 -7.03 2.30
C LEU A 536 -28.37 -6.97 3.73
N SER A 537 -29.36 -7.80 4.03
CA SER A 537 -29.92 -7.92 5.37
C SER A 537 -28.87 -8.49 6.35
N ALA A 538 -28.11 -9.50 5.92
CA ALA A 538 -27.02 -10.09 6.69
C ALA A 538 -25.89 -9.08 6.92
N ARG A 539 -25.47 -8.32 5.90
CA ARG A 539 -24.47 -7.22 6.03
C ARG A 539 -24.91 -6.19 7.08
N ALA A 540 -26.16 -5.75 7.06
CA ALA A 540 -26.68 -4.82 8.07
C ALA A 540 -26.70 -5.44 9.48
N LEU A 541 -27.03 -6.74 9.60
CA LEU A 541 -27.00 -7.46 10.87
C LEU A 541 -25.58 -7.64 11.40
N VAL A 542 -24.59 -7.89 10.54
CA VAL A 542 -23.17 -7.94 10.91
C VAL A 542 -22.69 -6.60 11.44
N LEU A 543 -23.01 -5.48 10.77
CA LEU A 543 -22.72 -4.14 11.28
C LEU A 543 -23.39 -3.89 12.64
N ARG A 544 -24.63 -4.34 12.82
CA ARG A 544 -25.34 -4.23 14.11
C ARG A 544 -24.68 -5.07 15.19
N ALA A 545 -24.22 -6.27 14.87
CA ALA A 545 -23.49 -7.15 15.77
C ALA A 545 -22.15 -6.52 16.19
N ARG A 546 -21.40 -5.95 15.24
CA ARG A 546 -20.15 -5.21 15.51
C ARG A 546 -20.38 -3.98 16.38
N LEU A 547 -21.44 -3.21 16.15
CA LEU A 547 -21.81 -2.10 17.03
C LEU A 547 -22.07 -2.59 18.46
N SER A 548 -22.84 -3.67 18.62
CA SER A 548 -23.12 -4.26 19.94
C SER A 548 -21.86 -4.80 20.61
N SER A 549 -20.95 -5.41 19.84
CA SER A 549 -19.63 -5.85 20.29
C SER A 549 -18.78 -4.68 20.79
N ALA A 550 -18.68 -3.60 20.01
CA ALA A 550 -17.98 -2.38 20.42
C ALA A 550 -18.54 -1.82 21.73
N GLN A 551 -19.87 -1.87 21.93
CA GLN A 551 -20.55 -1.43 23.15
C GLN A 551 -20.47 -2.41 24.33
N GLY A 552 -19.71 -3.50 24.24
CA GLY A 552 -19.56 -4.48 25.31
C GLY A 552 -20.82 -5.32 25.56
N ARG A 553 -21.67 -5.51 24.54
CA ARG A 553 -22.95 -6.25 24.61
C ARG A 553 -22.86 -7.56 23.84
N PRO A 554 -22.12 -8.58 24.33
CA PRO A 554 -21.83 -9.81 23.59
C PRO A 554 -23.07 -10.63 23.26
N GLY A 555 -24.06 -10.70 24.16
CA GLY A 555 -25.30 -11.44 23.91
C GLY A 555 -26.10 -10.89 22.74
N GLU A 556 -26.21 -9.56 22.64
CA GLU A 556 -26.87 -8.89 21.51
C GLU A 556 -26.06 -9.05 20.22
N ALA A 557 -24.72 -8.95 20.30
CA ALA A 557 -23.85 -9.21 19.15
C ALA A 557 -24.03 -10.63 18.61
N SER A 558 -24.02 -11.65 19.48
CA SER A 558 -24.24 -13.04 19.08
C SER A 558 -25.65 -13.28 18.52
N SER A 559 -26.67 -12.62 19.07
CA SER A 559 -28.04 -12.70 18.54
C SER A 559 -28.15 -12.15 17.12
N PHE A 560 -27.53 -11.00 16.84
CA PHE A 560 -27.50 -10.46 15.48
C PHE A 560 -26.68 -11.33 14.52
N ALA A 561 -25.54 -11.89 14.98
CA ALA A 561 -24.76 -12.85 14.20
C ALA A 561 -25.58 -14.11 13.85
N ALA A 562 -26.33 -14.67 14.80
CA ALA A 562 -27.20 -15.82 14.55
C ALA A 562 -28.35 -15.51 13.56
N ARG A 563 -28.89 -14.29 13.62
CA ARG A 563 -29.89 -13.83 12.63
C ARG A 563 -29.31 -13.64 11.23
N ALA A 564 -28.04 -13.23 11.13
CA ALA A 564 -27.35 -13.18 9.84
C ALA A 564 -27.08 -14.60 9.34
N GLU A 565 -26.63 -15.50 10.20
CA GLU A 565 -26.40 -16.92 9.89
C GLU A 565 -27.66 -17.62 9.37
N ALA A 566 -28.83 -17.28 9.92
CA ALA A 566 -30.11 -17.82 9.44
C ALA A 566 -30.47 -17.38 8.01
N LEU A 567 -29.85 -16.31 7.49
CA LEU A 567 -30.08 -15.80 6.14
C LEU A 567 -29.05 -16.33 5.13
N ILE A 568 -27.78 -16.45 5.54
CA ILE A 568 -26.68 -16.75 4.61
C ILE A 568 -25.93 -18.05 4.93
N GLY A 569 -26.35 -18.78 5.96
CA GLY A 569 -25.63 -19.94 6.48
C GLY A 569 -24.40 -19.59 7.32
N ALA A 570 -23.66 -20.62 7.69
CA ALA A 570 -22.42 -20.48 8.47
C ALA A 570 -21.36 -19.71 7.67
N SER A 571 -20.65 -18.81 8.35
CA SER A 571 -19.60 -18.00 7.72
C SER A 571 -18.53 -17.64 8.74
N PRO A 572 -17.24 -17.70 8.38
CA PRO A 572 -16.16 -17.32 9.30
C PRO A 572 -16.18 -15.83 9.66
N VAL A 573 -16.83 -14.97 8.88
CA VAL A 573 -17.10 -13.56 9.25
C VAL A 573 -17.98 -13.50 10.51
N LEU A 574 -19.02 -14.34 10.60
CA LEU A 574 -19.91 -14.38 11.75
C LEU A 574 -19.18 -14.92 12.99
N ASP A 575 -18.29 -15.88 12.80
CA ASP A 575 -17.43 -16.37 13.87
C ASP A 575 -16.42 -15.34 14.35
N ARG A 576 -15.83 -14.55 13.45
CA ARG A 576 -14.96 -13.41 13.83
C ARG A 576 -15.73 -12.41 14.69
N VAL A 577 -16.93 -12.02 14.25
CA VAL A 577 -17.80 -11.09 15.02
C VAL A 577 -18.14 -11.64 16.41
N ARG A 578 -18.43 -12.94 16.52
CA ARG A 578 -18.65 -13.61 17.81
C ARG A 578 -17.39 -13.60 18.67
N GLY A 579 -16.24 -13.95 18.10
CA GLY A 579 -14.94 -13.92 18.76
C GLY A 579 -14.63 -12.54 19.35
N ASP A 580 -14.79 -11.50 18.55
CA ASP A 580 -14.57 -10.11 18.96
C ASP A 580 -15.53 -9.67 20.06
N ALA A 581 -16.80 -10.05 19.97
CA ALA A 581 -17.79 -9.74 20.99
C ALA A 581 -17.45 -10.41 22.33
N TYR A 582 -17.06 -11.69 22.30
CA TYR A 582 -16.69 -12.42 23.51
C TYR A 582 -15.37 -11.95 24.10
N SER A 583 -14.35 -11.67 23.27
CA SER A 583 -13.04 -11.21 23.74
C SER A 583 -13.11 -9.85 24.42
N ARG A 584 -13.87 -8.89 23.86
CA ARG A 584 -14.11 -7.57 24.48
C ARG A 584 -14.82 -7.66 25.84
N ALA A 585 -15.58 -8.72 26.07
CA ALA A 585 -16.26 -9.00 27.33
C ALA A 585 -15.51 -10.01 28.21
N TRP A 586 -14.24 -10.29 27.91
CA TRP A 586 -13.38 -11.23 28.66
C TRP A 586 -13.93 -12.65 28.76
N ARG A 587 -14.81 -13.06 27.83
CA ARG A 587 -15.40 -14.41 27.74
C ARG A 587 -14.51 -15.32 26.89
N TRP A 588 -13.28 -15.53 27.34
CA TRP A 588 -12.20 -16.13 26.53
C TRP A 588 -12.49 -17.54 26.01
N LYS A 589 -13.17 -18.40 26.78
CA LYS A 589 -13.54 -19.75 26.32
C LYS A 589 -14.42 -19.74 25.08
N ALA A 590 -15.41 -18.83 25.04
CA ALA A 590 -16.27 -18.66 23.89
C ALA A 590 -15.55 -17.96 22.73
N ALA A 591 -14.65 -17.02 23.05
CA ALA A 591 -13.81 -16.34 22.06
C ALA A 591 -12.86 -17.31 21.36
N ALA A 592 -12.11 -18.13 22.10
CA ALA A 592 -11.19 -19.14 21.56
C ALA A 592 -11.91 -20.11 20.63
N LYS A 593 -13.09 -20.63 21.01
CA LYS A 593 -13.90 -21.49 20.14
C LYS A 593 -14.34 -20.81 18.85
N ALA A 594 -14.60 -19.49 18.89
CA ALA A 594 -14.99 -18.74 17.70
C ALA A 594 -13.78 -18.46 16.82
N TYR A 595 -12.67 -17.97 17.39
CA TYR A 595 -11.44 -17.70 16.67
C TYR A 595 -10.78 -18.96 16.11
N GLN A 596 -10.96 -20.13 16.71
CA GLN A 596 -10.51 -21.40 16.13
C GLN A 596 -11.17 -21.65 14.78
N ARG A 597 -12.50 -21.48 14.69
CA ARG A 597 -13.21 -21.60 13.41
C ARG A 597 -12.77 -20.58 12.37
N VAL A 598 -12.38 -19.38 12.82
CA VAL A 598 -11.81 -18.36 11.91
C VAL A 598 -10.43 -18.80 11.41
N ALA A 599 -9.55 -19.27 12.28
CA ALA A 599 -8.21 -19.74 11.91
C ALA A 599 -8.26 -20.98 11.00
N ASP A 600 -9.17 -21.91 11.27
CA ASP A 600 -9.40 -23.11 10.43
C ASP A 600 -9.90 -22.73 9.03
N ALA A 601 -10.78 -21.72 8.94
CA ALA A 601 -11.31 -21.24 7.66
C ALA A 601 -10.38 -20.26 6.94
N SER A 602 -9.39 -19.68 7.62
CA SER A 602 -8.46 -18.69 7.06
C SER A 602 -7.03 -18.98 7.51
N PRO A 603 -6.46 -20.14 7.12
CA PRO A 603 -5.16 -20.59 7.61
C PRO A 603 -3.99 -19.70 7.16
N LEU A 604 -4.19 -18.86 6.13
CA LEU A 604 -3.23 -17.89 5.62
C LEU A 604 -3.36 -16.49 6.25
N ASP A 605 -4.36 -16.27 7.12
CA ASP A 605 -4.53 -14.98 7.82
C ASP A 605 -3.72 -14.95 9.13
N PRO A 606 -2.61 -14.20 9.21
CA PRO A 606 -1.86 -14.07 10.47
C PRO A 606 -2.70 -13.44 11.59
N ARG A 607 -3.73 -12.63 11.27
CA ARG A 607 -4.60 -12.02 12.29
C ARG A 607 -5.47 -13.07 12.98
N ALA A 608 -5.99 -14.05 12.25
CA ALA A 608 -6.81 -15.13 12.81
C ALA A 608 -6.03 -15.93 13.86
N TRP A 609 -4.79 -16.31 13.54
CA TRP A 609 -3.88 -16.99 14.47
C TRP A 609 -3.53 -16.13 15.69
N ARG A 610 -3.30 -14.83 15.50
CA ARG A 610 -3.03 -13.89 16.58
C ARG A 610 -4.20 -13.78 17.56
N ASP A 611 -5.42 -13.66 17.04
CA ASP A 611 -6.62 -13.56 17.88
C ASP A 611 -6.88 -14.87 18.66
N LEU A 612 -6.63 -16.01 18.03
CA LEU A 612 -6.71 -17.33 18.66
C LEU A 612 -5.65 -17.51 19.76
N ALA A 613 -4.38 -17.20 19.46
CA ALA A 613 -3.27 -17.31 20.42
C ALA A 613 -3.49 -16.43 21.66
N ARG A 614 -4.00 -15.20 21.45
CA ARG A 614 -4.40 -14.30 22.55
C ARG A 614 -5.52 -14.88 23.39
N ALA A 615 -6.53 -15.50 22.77
CA ALA A 615 -7.66 -16.09 23.48
C ALA A 615 -7.23 -17.29 24.32
N TYR A 616 -6.38 -18.19 23.80
CA TYR A 616 -5.82 -19.30 24.56
C TYR A 616 -4.89 -18.85 25.69
N GLY A 617 -4.02 -17.88 25.44
CA GLY A 617 -3.15 -17.32 26.48
C GLY A 617 -3.94 -16.68 27.62
N SER A 618 -5.09 -16.07 27.31
CA SER A 618 -5.99 -15.50 28.33
C SER A 618 -6.75 -16.55 29.15
N LEU A 619 -6.74 -17.82 28.71
CA LEU A 619 -7.25 -18.98 29.44
C LEU A 619 -6.15 -19.74 30.19
N SER A 620 -4.88 -19.32 30.06
CA SER A 620 -3.71 -20.10 30.50
C SER A 620 -3.66 -21.50 29.88
N GLU A 621 -4.19 -21.66 28.67
CA GLU A 621 -4.02 -22.88 27.87
C GLU A 621 -2.72 -22.76 27.05
N ASP A 622 -1.58 -22.87 27.74
CA ASP A 622 -0.29 -22.47 27.18
C ASP A 622 0.14 -23.32 25.97
N GLU A 623 -0.12 -24.63 25.94
CA GLU A 623 0.17 -25.45 24.75
C GLU A 623 -0.63 -24.99 23.52
N ASN A 624 -1.91 -24.68 23.68
CA ASN A 624 -2.76 -24.20 22.59
C ASN A 624 -2.35 -22.79 22.15
N ALA A 625 -2.01 -21.92 23.10
CA ALA A 625 -1.50 -20.58 22.82
C ALA A 625 -0.19 -20.62 22.04
N LEU A 626 0.74 -21.49 22.44
CA LEU A 626 2.01 -21.70 21.74
C LEU A 626 1.79 -22.21 20.32
N SER A 627 0.96 -23.24 20.15
CA SER A 627 0.65 -23.81 18.83
C SER A 627 0.04 -22.76 17.88
N ALA A 628 -0.95 -22.00 18.35
CA ALA A 628 -1.55 -20.93 17.56
C ALA A 628 -0.56 -19.79 17.26
N ALA A 629 0.29 -19.42 18.24
CA ALA A 629 1.31 -18.40 18.05
C ALA A 629 2.35 -18.84 17.00
N GLU A 630 2.81 -20.08 17.04
CA GLU A 630 3.74 -20.62 16.05
C GLU A 630 3.13 -20.75 14.66
N ALA A 631 1.84 -21.05 14.56
CA ALA A 631 1.11 -21.02 13.29
C ALA A 631 1.10 -19.61 12.68
N GLY A 632 0.77 -18.58 13.47
CA GLY A 632 0.83 -17.20 13.00
C GLY A 632 2.25 -16.75 12.65
N LEU A 633 3.25 -17.11 13.45
CA LEU A 633 4.65 -16.71 13.22
C LEU A 633 5.27 -17.32 11.96
N ARG A 634 4.72 -18.43 11.44
CA ARG A 634 5.10 -18.95 10.11
C ARG A 634 4.70 -18.01 8.97
N LEU A 635 3.70 -17.15 9.18
CA LEU A 635 3.20 -16.19 8.19
C LEU A 635 3.70 -14.77 8.47
N ALA A 636 3.82 -14.40 9.74
CA ALA A 636 4.27 -13.08 10.18
C ALA A 636 5.36 -13.21 11.28
N PRO A 637 6.62 -13.52 10.90
CA PRO A 637 7.69 -13.86 11.86
C PRO A 637 8.09 -12.73 12.83
N ARG A 638 7.63 -11.51 12.56
CA ARG A 638 7.93 -10.27 13.29
C ARG A 638 6.69 -9.64 13.94
N ASP A 639 5.52 -10.30 13.89
CA ASP A 639 4.32 -9.78 14.57
C ASP A 639 4.52 -9.80 16.09
N GLU A 640 4.49 -8.61 16.69
CA GLU A 640 4.71 -8.40 18.12
C GLU A 640 3.78 -9.25 18.99
N SER A 641 2.49 -9.30 18.65
CA SER A 641 1.48 -9.96 19.49
C SER A 641 1.67 -11.47 19.49
N LEU A 642 2.00 -12.05 18.34
CA LEU A 642 2.32 -13.47 18.21
C LEU A 642 3.62 -13.81 18.94
N LEU A 643 4.66 -12.97 18.82
CA LEU A 643 5.92 -13.14 19.57
C LEU A 643 5.69 -13.09 21.08
N ARG A 644 4.86 -12.15 21.55
CA ARG A 644 4.45 -12.04 22.95
C ARG A 644 3.71 -13.28 23.42
N SER A 645 2.69 -13.73 22.68
CA SER A 645 1.93 -14.94 23.02
C SER A 645 2.82 -16.17 23.12
N ARG A 646 3.77 -16.34 22.17
CA ARG A 646 4.76 -17.41 22.22
C ARG A 646 5.65 -17.34 23.46
N ALA A 647 6.20 -16.16 23.76
CA ALA A 647 7.09 -15.99 24.91
C ALA A 647 6.39 -16.31 26.24
N LEU A 648 5.17 -15.79 26.43
CA LEU A 648 4.37 -16.04 27.64
C LEU A 648 3.96 -17.51 27.77
N ALA A 649 3.56 -18.15 26.68
CA ALA A 649 3.19 -19.57 26.69
C ALA A 649 4.39 -20.47 27.03
N LEU A 650 5.58 -20.20 26.47
CA LEU A 650 6.80 -20.94 26.81
C LEU A 650 7.20 -20.76 28.29
N GLU A 651 7.03 -19.56 28.83
CA GLU A 651 7.25 -19.26 30.25
C GLU A 651 6.27 -20.03 31.14
N GLY A 652 4.97 -20.01 30.82
CA GLY A 652 3.94 -20.78 31.54
C GLY A 652 4.19 -22.29 31.54
N LEU A 653 4.75 -22.81 30.43
CA LEU A 653 5.15 -24.21 30.27
C LEU A 653 6.51 -24.57 30.88
N GLY A 654 7.24 -23.60 31.44
CA GLY A 654 8.60 -23.81 31.96
C GLY A 654 9.61 -24.31 30.93
N ARG A 655 9.44 -23.94 29.65
CA ARG A 655 10.32 -24.37 28.55
C ARG A 655 11.61 -23.53 28.52
N SER A 656 12.73 -24.17 28.19
CA SER A 656 14.06 -23.52 28.12
C SER A 656 14.12 -22.38 27.10
N GLU A 657 13.26 -22.43 26.09
CA GLU A 657 13.16 -21.49 24.99
C GLU A 657 12.45 -20.18 25.37
N ALA A 658 11.90 -20.08 26.59
CA ALA A 658 11.15 -18.90 27.06
C ALA A 658 12.01 -17.62 27.07
N ALA A 659 13.25 -17.69 27.56
CA ALA A 659 14.13 -16.53 27.62
C ALA A 659 14.51 -16.01 26.22
N PRO A 660 14.99 -16.85 25.27
CA PRO A 660 15.21 -16.42 23.89
C PRO A 660 13.94 -15.90 23.20
N ALA A 661 12.78 -16.51 23.45
CA ALA A 661 11.52 -16.03 22.89
C ALA A 661 11.14 -14.64 23.42
N ARG A 662 11.39 -14.38 24.71
CA ARG A 662 11.17 -13.07 25.34
C ARG A 662 12.11 -12.02 24.77
N GLU A 663 13.39 -12.33 24.58
CA GLU A 663 14.34 -11.41 23.92
C GLU A 663 13.88 -11.06 22.50
N ARG A 664 13.43 -12.06 21.73
CA ARG A 664 12.89 -11.83 20.37
C ARG A 664 11.64 -10.95 20.38
N TRP A 665 10.71 -11.15 21.31
CA TRP A 665 9.55 -10.27 21.47
C TRP A 665 9.99 -8.85 21.81
N LEU A 666 10.88 -8.68 22.79
CA LEU A 666 11.36 -7.36 23.20
C LEU A 666 12.06 -6.60 22.07
N ALA A 667 12.74 -7.29 21.15
CA ALA A 667 13.37 -6.69 19.98
C ALA A 667 12.37 -6.22 18.90
N HIS A 668 11.12 -6.70 18.94
CA HIS A 668 10.07 -6.42 17.94
C HIS A 668 8.85 -5.71 18.51
N ARG A 669 8.86 -5.33 19.78
CA ARG A 669 7.74 -4.64 20.42
C ARG A 669 7.61 -3.21 19.94
N ALA A 670 6.40 -2.64 20.07
CA ALA A 670 6.19 -1.23 19.85
C ALA A 670 7.10 -0.37 20.76
N PRO A 671 7.61 0.79 20.30
CA PRO A 671 8.47 1.65 21.10
C PRO A 671 7.80 2.09 22.41
N ASP A 672 8.46 1.87 23.55
CA ASP A 672 7.92 2.28 24.86
C ASP A 672 7.70 3.81 24.94
N ALA A 673 8.47 4.58 24.17
CA ALA A 673 8.38 6.05 24.07
C ALA A 673 7.26 6.56 23.15
N GLN A 674 6.59 5.68 22.39
CA GLN A 674 5.58 6.06 21.41
C GLN A 674 4.46 6.94 22.03
N PRO A 675 3.84 6.60 23.17
CA PRO A 675 2.81 7.45 23.76
C PRO A 675 3.28 8.88 24.08
N GLN A 676 4.51 9.05 24.55
CA GLN A 676 5.11 10.35 24.84
C GLN A 676 5.34 11.16 23.55
N LEU A 677 5.90 10.52 22.51
CA LEU A 677 6.11 11.15 21.20
C LEU A 677 4.79 11.60 20.57
N LEU A 678 3.73 10.79 20.64
CA LEU A 678 2.40 11.17 20.15
C LEU A 678 1.84 12.36 20.92
N ALA A 679 1.95 12.34 22.26
CA ALA A 679 1.48 13.45 23.10
C ALA A 679 2.19 14.77 22.78
N ALA A 680 3.50 14.74 22.56
CA ALA A 680 4.29 15.90 22.15
C ALA A 680 3.86 16.38 20.75
N CYS A 681 3.73 15.48 19.77
CA CYS A 681 3.27 15.86 18.44
C CYS A 681 1.88 16.53 18.47
N GLU A 682 0.96 16.03 19.29
CA GLU A 682 -0.36 16.66 19.47
C GLU A 682 -0.26 18.07 20.06
N GLN A 683 0.69 18.35 20.95
CA GLN A 683 0.85 19.69 21.52
C GLN A 683 1.40 20.67 20.48
N GLU A 684 2.37 20.25 19.68
CA GLU A 684 3.14 21.13 18.81
C GLU A 684 2.56 21.25 17.40
N HIS A 685 1.99 20.17 16.87
CA HIS A 685 1.59 20.09 15.47
C HIS A 685 0.06 20.02 15.30
N PRO A 686 -0.57 21.02 14.62
CA PRO A 686 -2.01 21.02 14.33
C PRO A 686 -2.49 19.77 13.59
N ARG A 687 -1.66 19.23 12.69
CA ARG A 687 -1.96 18.01 11.94
C ARG A 687 -2.14 16.82 12.89
N CYS A 688 -1.23 16.61 13.85
CA CYS A 688 -1.36 15.53 14.83
C CYS A 688 -2.64 15.66 15.67
N ARG A 689 -3.04 16.88 16.08
CA ARG A 689 -4.31 17.09 16.80
C ARG A 689 -5.55 16.71 16.01
N ARG A 690 -5.53 16.90 14.69
CA ARG A 690 -6.63 16.50 13.79
C ARG A 690 -6.58 15.00 13.51
N ASP A 691 -5.42 14.52 13.12
CA ASP A 691 -5.17 13.13 12.70
C ASP A 691 -5.19 12.14 13.87
N ARG A 692 -5.39 12.57 15.12
CA ARG A 692 -5.75 11.69 16.24
C ARG A 692 -7.25 11.36 16.30
N GLN A 693 -8.11 12.17 15.69
CA GLN A 693 -9.57 11.97 15.75
C GLN A 693 -9.95 10.88 14.75
N PRO A 694 -10.54 9.74 15.16
CA PRO A 694 -10.80 8.64 14.23
C PRO A 694 -11.59 9.08 12.99
N ILE A 695 -12.56 9.97 13.18
CA ILE A 695 -13.19 10.77 12.13
C ILE A 695 -12.62 12.19 12.21
N PRO A 696 -11.62 12.55 11.39
CA PRO A 696 -11.01 13.88 11.41
C PRO A 696 -12.00 14.92 10.89
N HIS A 697 -11.88 16.16 11.39
CA HIS A 697 -12.84 17.23 11.12
C HIS A 697 -12.13 18.46 10.51
N TYR A 698 -12.52 18.80 9.29
CA TYR A 698 -12.06 19.94 8.52
C TYR A 698 -13.14 21.02 8.40
N THR A 699 -12.73 22.28 8.35
CA THR A 699 -13.64 23.41 8.09
C THR A 699 -13.35 23.95 6.70
N LEU A 700 -14.37 24.00 5.85
CA LEU A 700 -14.24 24.54 4.50
C LEU A 700 -13.91 26.04 4.60
N SER A 701 -12.92 26.46 3.82
CA SER A 701 -12.58 27.86 3.72
C SER A 701 -13.61 28.58 2.85
N PRO A 702 -14.10 29.78 3.23
CA PRO A 702 -14.84 30.60 2.30
C PRO A 702 -13.95 30.95 1.11
N PRO A 703 -14.51 31.25 -0.08
CA PRO A 703 -13.70 31.74 -1.19
C PRO A 703 -12.88 32.95 -0.72
N ARG A 704 -11.55 32.89 -0.88
CA ARG A 704 -10.73 34.09 -0.72
C ARG A 704 -11.26 35.10 -1.75
N LYS A 705 -11.82 36.23 -1.31
CA LYS A 705 -12.01 37.36 -2.22
C LYS A 705 -10.65 37.59 -2.86
N GLY A 706 -10.54 37.49 -4.18
CA GLY A 706 -9.40 38.04 -4.88
C GLY A 706 -9.28 39.48 -4.39
N ILE A 707 -8.21 39.77 -3.64
CA ILE A 707 -7.83 41.16 -3.39
C ILE A 707 -7.72 41.72 -4.79
N HIS A 708 -8.59 42.69 -5.10
CA HIS A 708 -8.68 43.34 -6.39
C HIS A 708 -7.31 43.36 -7.06
N ALA A 709 -7.14 42.58 -8.13
CA ALA A 709 -6.14 42.87 -9.13
C ALA A 709 -6.58 44.19 -9.75
N SER A 710 -6.20 45.25 -9.06
CA SER A 710 -6.33 46.62 -9.48
C SER A 710 -5.48 46.77 -10.73
N LEU A 711 -6.17 47.12 -11.81
CA LEU A 711 -5.67 47.90 -12.93
C LEU A 711 -4.75 47.13 -13.88
N ASP A 712 -5.40 46.64 -14.94
CA ASP A 712 -5.04 47.00 -16.31
C ASP A 712 -4.25 48.32 -16.41
N PRO A 713 -3.07 48.30 -17.05
CA PRO A 713 -2.71 49.44 -17.86
C PRO A 713 -2.07 48.98 -19.18
N GLY A 714 -2.88 48.89 -20.23
CA GLY A 714 -2.44 49.13 -21.61
C GLY A 714 -2.27 47.90 -22.48
#